data_AF-A0A1Z8X1Z2-F1
#
_entry.id   AF-A0A1Z8X1Z2-F1
#
_cell.length_a   1.000
_cell.length_b   1.000
_cell.length_c   1.000
_cell.angle_alpha   90.00
_cell.angle_beta   90.00
_cell.angle_gamma   90.00
#
_symmetry.space_group_name_H-M   'P 1'
#
loop_
_entity.id
_entity.type
_entity.pdbx_description
1 polymer ?
#
loop_
_entity_poly.entity_id
_entity_poly.type
_entity_poly.pdbx_seq_one_letter_code
_entity_poly.pdbx_strand_id
1 'polypeptide(L)'
;MNNLRSKFKLPFFITIFSLIVFSISCSLEETTDDTSEVEEEILIVEDQGPLKMYLLHNNDGESELLGDDEEGYFGIARFANILKEQREEAFNNDYFSMLVSSGDNILAGANFSSRKSFDKMFDAVALNYLDYDAIGLGNHDFDFGPDITADIIEQSEDITFLAANLDFTGEPRLASLESQGRIAPAKVINLGNHQVGIISAVTNVLPRISSPRNVIVNTDVAASIQFQIDEMEKKGINHIIVLSHMQSINEDIEIIDQLSGVDVYVAGGGSEILANSGDELAPGDDEDVWGTYPMYYKDSTGKDIPLVTTSDEYNYLGKLIVHFNEDGEVEKIDEKSGPVVVKGDKDKQLESAIEEPLKKYLENLANNQIAVSEVSLNAEKSTIRTTETGQGRLQADSLLWQASRLAHVFGAPAPDVGLQNGGGIRNNNIIPPGPITEQMTYDMSPFTNYVVIIPNLSATVFKEVLENAYSNIENVDGRFAQLSGVTVVIDSDGKARELDPDGHIISEGSRVVDVKLKDGTWLVRNGVVLENAPNINVATIDFLANGGDDYPWEGREYIKLGVSYQEALFNYITDGLNNLIDSNKYGNTIQNVILDDLDYFASTKLNVDIKHISTFETGVYDESAAEIVAYDNITSRLFSINAMDGSCDVYDMSKPSKLVLENQISYSYLGMEINSVDVHNGIMALAIQAEDETKDGMVAFYDTSTLSELNTVKVGALPDAVKFSPDGNFVVVSNEGQPNDDYSVDPVGSISVINMKGGVKAAHLNTTTLVPNEVEEGVRIFGKGANISEDLEPEYATISPDSKTAYVVAQENNAMIVVDLETATITNVYSLGYKDHLLPGNGFDASNKDGKIFITNWPTHGAYQPDMLSSFEVNGNTFIVSANEGDARDYDGYSEEVRVADLKLDPEHYPMASILQLEENLGRLKTTTATGDHDGDGDIDQIMSYGARSFSIWGSSGNLIFDSGSALERMTAWVYRNGFNNDEGEFDGRSDDKGPEPEAATIGHKDGRIYAFIGLERTGGFVIYDVTNPVSPDFIDYIYTKGDIGPEGIEFIPEDANGNSLIVVGNEVSGSISVYRMR
;
A
#
# COMPACT_ATOMS: atom_id res chain seq x y z
N MET A 1 10.33 -20.01 84.11
CA MET A 1 10.36 -20.86 82.91
C MET A 1 10.33 -19.93 81.72
N ASN A 2 11.27 -19.90 80.80
CA ASN A 2 12.64 -20.40 80.69
C ASN A 2 13.04 -19.86 79.29
N ASN A 3 14.03 -18.98 79.21
CA ASN A 3 15.40 -19.34 78.83
C ASN A 3 15.54 -19.51 77.30
N LEU A 4 16.57 -19.02 76.61
CA LEU A 4 17.90 -18.61 77.06
C LEU A 4 18.60 -17.92 75.85
N ARG A 5 19.37 -16.85 76.14
CA ARG A 5 20.79 -16.62 75.74
C ARG A 5 21.22 -16.73 74.26
N SER A 6 22.28 -16.06 73.77
CA SER A 6 23.18 -15.02 74.24
C SER A 6 24.37 -14.92 73.28
N LYS A 7 24.80 -13.68 73.02
CA LYS A 7 26.16 -13.17 73.22
C LYS A 7 27.36 -13.61 72.34
N PHE A 8 27.99 -12.55 71.80
CA PHE A 8 29.43 -12.20 71.78
C PHE A 8 30.39 -12.98 70.86
N LYS A 9 31.15 -12.24 70.05
CA LYS A 9 32.56 -11.88 70.36
C LYS A 9 33.11 -10.77 69.44
N LEU A 10 33.72 -9.78 70.10
CA LEU A 10 34.63 -8.73 69.60
C LEU A 10 36.06 -9.31 69.43
N PRO A 11 37.04 -8.59 68.82
CA PRO A 11 37.88 -7.61 69.55
C PRO A 11 38.11 -6.28 68.77
N PHE A 12 38.25 -5.08 69.39
CA PHE A 12 39.43 -4.47 70.07
C PHE A 12 40.61 -4.22 69.08
N PHE A 13 41.34 -3.09 68.97
CA PHE A 13 41.51 -1.84 69.77
C PHE A 13 42.57 -0.90 69.09
N ILE A 14 42.74 0.34 69.63
CA ILE A 14 43.83 1.36 69.49
C ILE A 14 43.57 2.50 68.48
N THR A 15 43.14 3.74 68.85
CA THR A 15 43.73 4.88 69.63
C THR A 15 44.81 5.66 68.85
N ILE A 16 44.64 6.97 68.55
CA ILE A 16 45.29 8.18 69.15
C ILE A 16 44.70 9.43 68.42
N PHE A 17 43.99 10.36 69.09
CA PHE A 17 44.44 11.69 69.59
C PHE A 17 45.10 12.60 68.51
N SER A 18 44.60 13.80 68.18
CA SER A 18 44.49 14.99 69.06
C SER A 18 43.50 16.02 68.44
N LEU A 19 42.57 16.66 69.17
CA LEU A 19 42.73 17.76 70.17
C LEU A 19 43.24 19.08 69.49
N ILE A 20 42.77 20.32 69.67
CA ILE A 20 41.89 21.14 70.57
C ILE A 20 41.50 22.36 69.66
N VAL A 21 40.46 23.19 69.82
CA VAL A 21 40.19 24.13 70.91
C VAL A 21 38.85 24.86 70.70
N PHE A 22 37.95 24.70 71.68
CA PHE A 22 36.99 25.62 72.33
C PHE A 22 36.09 26.54 71.47
N SER A 23 34.74 26.46 71.51
CA SER A 23 33.77 26.58 72.64
C SER A 23 33.76 27.97 73.30
N ILE A 24 32.60 28.62 73.45
CA ILE A 24 31.69 28.59 74.62
C ILE A 24 30.40 29.32 74.16
N SER A 25 29.24 28.67 74.03
CA SER A 25 28.23 28.25 75.03
C SER A 25 27.29 29.36 75.56
N CYS A 26 26.00 29.24 75.24
CA CYS A 26 24.82 29.16 76.14
C CYS A 26 23.55 29.30 75.26
N SER A 27 22.78 28.23 75.03
CA SER A 27 21.67 27.66 75.82
C SER A 27 20.34 28.43 75.74
N LEU A 28 19.31 27.64 75.41
CA LEU A 28 17.88 27.72 75.79
C LEU A 28 16.92 28.51 74.90
N GLU A 29 16.11 27.72 74.19
CA GLU A 29 14.63 27.68 74.14
C GLU A 29 13.82 28.99 74.06
N GLU A 30 13.04 29.04 72.98
CA GLU A 30 11.67 29.56 72.80
C GLU A 30 11.11 30.54 73.85
N THR A 31 10.67 31.72 73.38
CA THR A 31 9.23 32.08 73.28
C THR A 31 9.02 33.52 72.80
N THR A 32 8.11 33.66 71.83
CA THR A 32 7.10 34.72 71.61
C THR A 32 7.47 36.21 71.60
N ASP A 33 7.34 36.79 70.41
CA ASP A 33 6.45 37.91 70.03
C ASP A 33 6.59 39.28 70.72
N ASP A 34 7.14 40.19 69.91
CA ASP A 34 6.55 41.47 69.46
C ASP A 34 6.96 42.82 70.09
N THR A 35 7.23 43.73 69.14
CA THR A 35 7.32 45.20 69.16
C THR A 35 8.56 45.88 69.77
N SER A 36 9.48 46.27 68.88
CA SER A 36 10.03 47.64 68.86
C SER A 36 10.74 47.94 67.53
N GLU A 37 10.32 49.04 66.91
CA GLU A 37 10.95 49.74 65.77
C GLU A 37 12.49 49.74 65.85
N VAL A 38 13.15 49.40 64.74
CA VAL A 38 14.56 49.70 64.52
C VAL A 38 14.71 50.32 63.14
N GLU A 39 15.31 51.51 63.15
CA GLU A 39 15.66 52.36 62.03
C GLU A 39 16.38 51.58 60.92
N GLU A 40 15.87 51.68 59.68
CA GLU A 40 16.57 51.26 58.48
C GLU A 40 17.87 52.07 58.33
N GLU A 41 19.00 51.39 58.48
CA GLU A 41 20.25 51.84 57.86
C GLU A 41 20.01 51.91 56.35
N ILE A 42 19.89 53.13 55.84
CA ILE A 42 19.95 53.43 54.42
C ILE A 42 21.35 53.01 53.95
N LEU A 43 21.45 51.77 53.45
CA LEU A 43 22.50 51.36 52.52
C LEU A 43 22.37 52.27 51.30
N ILE A 44 23.29 53.23 51.19
CA ILE A 44 23.52 53.95 49.94
C ILE A 44 23.97 52.89 48.94
N VAL A 45 23.04 52.46 48.08
CA VAL A 45 23.35 51.65 46.89
C VAL A 45 24.17 52.57 45.99
N GLU A 46 25.47 52.29 45.87
CA GLU A 46 26.29 52.91 44.83
C GLU A 46 25.74 52.45 43.47
N ASP A 47 25.22 53.41 42.70
CA ASP A 47 24.81 53.26 41.31
C ASP A 47 25.94 52.60 40.50
N GLN A 48 25.73 51.35 40.07
CA GLN A 48 26.73 50.54 39.35
C GLN A 48 26.83 50.91 37.86
N GLY A 49 26.04 51.87 37.38
CA GLY A 49 26.07 52.30 35.98
C GLY A 49 25.36 51.33 35.02
N PRO A 50 25.61 51.40 33.71
CA PRO A 50 24.94 50.60 32.69
C PRO A 50 25.20 49.09 32.82
N LEU A 51 24.16 48.26 32.60
CA LEU A 51 24.26 46.80 32.63
C LEU A 51 25.09 46.29 31.44
N LYS A 52 26.14 45.51 31.74
CA LYS A 52 26.91 44.77 30.74
C LYS A 52 26.91 43.30 31.10
N MET A 53 26.52 42.45 30.15
CA MET A 53 26.40 41.02 30.43
C MET A 53 26.81 40.13 29.25
N TYR A 54 27.29 38.94 29.61
CA TYR A 54 27.37 37.79 28.72
C TYR A 54 26.05 37.03 28.87
N LEU A 55 25.18 37.14 27.88
CA LEU A 55 24.05 36.24 27.71
C LEU A 55 24.56 34.98 27.01
N LEU A 56 24.82 33.96 27.81
CA LEU A 56 25.19 32.64 27.35
C LEU A 56 23.91 31.85 27.10
N HIS A 57 23.83 31.14 25.99
CA HIS A 57 22.63 30.38 25.67
C HIS A 57 22.92 29.09 24.91
N ASN A 58 21.97 28.17 24.95
CA ASN A 58 21.88 27.01 24.08
C ASN A 58 20.40 26.70 23.79
N ASN A 59 20.19 25.79 22.85
CA ASN A 59 18.90 25.23 22.47
C ASN A 59 19.13 23.77 22.10
N ASP A 60 18.06 22.96 22.10
CA ASP A 60 18.06 21.63 21.51
C ASP A 60 19.18 20.72 22.05
N GLY A 61 19.32 20.62 23.37
CA GLY A 61 20.31 19.74 24.00
C GLY A 61 20.04 18.24 23.79
N GLU A 62 18.79 17.87 23.51
CA GLU A 62 18.34 16.59 22.95
C GLU A 62 18.86 15.30 23.62
N SER A 63 19.19 15.35 24.91
CA SER A 63 19.86 14.22 25.59
C SER A 63 21.17 13.75 24.95
N GLU A 64 21.81 14.57 24.11
CA GLU A 64 23.12 14.27 23.50
C GLU A 64 24.25 14.66 24.46
N LEU A 65 24.37 13.86 25.51
CA LEU A 65 25.29 14.11 26.62
C LEU A 65 26.72 13.63 26.33
N LEU A 66 26.94 12.87 25.26
CA LEU A 66 28.25 12.31 24.89
C LEU A 66 28.82 13.03 23.67
N GLY A 67 30.11 13.36 23.71
CA GLY A 67 30.84 13.93 22.56
C GLY A 67 31.82 12.95 21.92
N ASP A 68 32.48 13.40 20.85
CA ASP A 68 33.55 12.68 20.18
C ASP A 68 34.87 12.82 20.95
N ASP A 69 35.33 11.71 21.53
CA ASP A 69 36.58 11.67 22.29
C ASP A 69 37.83 11.62 21.42
N GLU A 70 37.74 11.16 20.17
CA GLU A 70 38.87 11.07 19.25
C GLU A 70 39.19 12.44 18.67
N GLU A 71 38.17 13.14 18.18
CA GLU A 71 38.32 14.47 17.58
C GLU A 71 38.32 15.59 18.65
N GLY A 72 37.83 15.28 19.86
CA GLY A 72 37.86 16.20 21.00
C GLY A 72 36.78 17.29 20.96
N TYR A 73 35.66 17.01 20.32
CA TYR A 73 34.50 17.90 20.19
C TYR A 73 33.33 17.40 21.03
N PHE A 74 32.45 18.34 21.37
CA PHE A 74 31.10 18.13 21.89
C PHE A 74 31.01 17.38 23.24
N GLY A 75 29.77 17.14 23.66
CA GLY A 75 29.44 16.43 24.88
C GLY A 75 29.35 17.34 26.11
N ILE A 76 28.52 16.93 27.05
CA ILE A 76 28.11 17.78 28.17
C ILE A 76 29.28 18.16 29.08
N ALA A 77 30.31 17.31 29.22
CA ALA A 77 31.46 17.63 30.06
C ALA A 77 32.34 18.71 29.43
N ARG A 78 32.47 18.76 28.08
CA ARG A 78 33.17 19.85 27.40
C ARG A 78 32.34 21.12 27.41
N PHE A 79 31.03 21.00 27.19
CA PHE A 79 30.10 22.15 27.26
C PHE A 79 30.23 22.84 28.62
N ALA A 80 30.23 22.08 29.72
CA ALA A 80 30.40 22.61 31.07
C ALA A 80 31.77 23.30 31.29
N ASN A 81 32.85 22.76 30.72
CA ASN A 81 34.16 23.39 30.83
C ASN A 81 34.21 24.72 30.04
N ILE A 82 33.69 24.75 28.81
CA ILE A 82 33.60 25.97 28.00
C ILE A 82 32.72 27.02 28.69
N LEU A 83 31.56 26.63 29.23
CA LEU A 83 30.69 27.51 30.01
C LEU A 83 31.44 28.16 31.18
N LYS A 84 32.21 27.36 31.92
CA LYS A 84 33.02 27.87 33.03
C LYS A 84 34.07 28.88 32.56
N GLU A 85 34.76 28.61 31.45
CA GLU A 85 35.72 29.54 30.86
C GLU A 85 35.05 30.85 30.44
N GLN A 86 33.85 30.80 29.84
CA GLN A 86 33.12 32.02 29.45
C GLN A 86 32.62 32.82 30.66
N ARG A 87 32.15 32.15 31.72
CA ARG A 87 31.76 32.80 33.00
C ARG A 87 32.97 33.44 33.69
N GLU A 88 34.12 32.78 33.70
CA GLU A 88 35.38 33.34 34.20
C GLU A 88 35.84 34.54 33.37
N GLU A 89 35.70 34.49 32.04
CA GLU A 89 35.99 35.62 31.16
C GLU A 89 35.09 36.82 31.47
N ALA A 90 33.77 36.61 31.60
CA ALA A 90 32.82 37.67 31.94
C ALA A 90 33.19 38.34 33.27
N PHE A 91 33.42 37.53 34.31
CA PHE A 91 33.84 38.03 35.62
C PHE A 91 35.14 38.83 35.57
N ASN A 92 36.16 38.33 34.86
CA ASN A 92 37.45 39.02 34.72
C ASN A 92 37.36 40.35 33.99
N ASN A 93 36.30 40.56 33.19
CA ASN A 93 36.05 41.80 32.47
C ASN A 93 35.04 42.72 33.17
N ASP A 94 34.56 42.37 34.37
CA ASP A 94 33.52 43.11 35.13
C ASP A 94 32.14 43.10 34.43
N TYR A 95 31.76 41.95 33.86
CA TYR A 95 30.46 41.70 33.25
C TYR A 95 29.67 40.72 34.12
N PHE A 96 28.35 40.89 34.16
CA PHE A 96 27.47 39.82 34.61
C PHE A 96 27.45 38.68 33.58
N SER A 97 27.12 37.46 34.00
CA SER A 97 26.90 36.34 33.09
C SER A 97 25.61 35.63 33.46
N MET A 98 24.86 35.22 32.46
CA MET A 98 23.61 34.47 32.61
C MET A 98 23.62 33.32 31.62
N LEU A 99 23.12 32.15 32.03
CA LEU A 99 22.92 31.00 31.14
C LEU A 99 21.42 30.71 31.00
N VAL A 100 20.94 30.69 29.77
CA VAL A 100 19.56 30.35 29.43
C VAL A 100 19.50 29.24 28.40
N SER A 101 18.41 28.47 28.39
CA SER A 101 18.12 27.52 27.31
C SER A 101 16.78 27.84 26.67
N SER A 102 16.69 27.74 25.34
CA SER A 102 15.43 27.93 24.62
C SER A 102 14.55 26.67 24.54
N GLY A 103 14.92 25.53 25.15
CA GLY A 103 14.11 24.30 25.17
C GLY A 103 14.75 23.10 24.48
N ASP A 104 14.01 21.97 24.49
CA ASP A 104 14.39 20.66 23.94
C ASP A 104 15.73 20.13 24.43
N ASN A 105 15.94 20.20 25.74
CA ASN A 105 17.13 19.60 26.35
C ASN A 105 17.05 18.07 26.43
N ILE A 106 15.90 17.47 26.11
CA ILE A 106 15.68 16.02 26.10
C ILE A 106 15.16 15.57 24.74
N LEU A 107 15.52 14.36 24.33
CA LEU A 107 14.97 13.69 23.15
C LEU A 107 14.92 12.17 23.39
N ALA A 108 14.03 11.45 22.69
CA ALA A 108 14.11 10.00 22.74
C ALA A 108 15.39 9.46 22.13
N GLY A 109 15.90 8.42 22.77
CA GLY A 109 17.05 7.68 22.30
C GLY A 109 17.56 6.73 23.37
N ALA A 110 18.65 6.04 23.06
CA ALA A 110 19.34 5.18 24.02
C ALA A 110 19.84 6.00 25.23
N ASN A 111 20.29 7.23 24.99
CA ASN A 111 20.78 8.13 26.04
C ASN A 111 19.69 8.42 27.08
N PHE A 112 18.56 8.96 26.65
CA PHE A 112 17.43 9.23 27.55
C PHE A 112 16.81 7.97 28.15
N SER A 113 16.89 6.83 27.45
CA SER A 113 16.39 5.53 27.96
C SER A 113 17.20 4.98 29.12
N SER A 114 18.43 5.45 29.32
CA SER A 114 19.25 5.12 30.48
C SER A 114 18.56 5.43 31.81
N ARG A 115 17.62 6.39 31.86
CA ARG A 115 16.80 6.71 33.04
C ARG A 115 16.07 5.52 33.65
N LYS A 116 15.77 4.48 32.86
CA LYS A 116 15.14 3.24 33.37
C LYS A 116 16.11 2.40 34.22
N SER A 117 17.42 2.63 34.09
CA SER A 117 18.50 1.86 34.73
C SER A 117 19.22 2.61 35.86
N PHE A 118 18.94 3.90 36.04
CA PHE A 118 19.58 4.75 37.04
C PHE A 118 18.54 5.46 37.91
N ASP A 119 18.90 5.77 39.17
CA ASP A 119 18.01 6.46 40.11
C ASP A 119 17.80 7.96 39.75
N LYS A 120 18.60 8.50 38.83
CA LYS A 120 18.52 9.87 38.35
C LYS A 120 18.57 9.90 36.82
N MET A 121 17.87 10.87 36.23
CA MET A 121 18.00 11.20 34.80
C MET A 121 19.30 11.99 34.59
N PHE A 122 20.14 11.57 33.64
CA PHE A 122 21.40 12.26 33.40
C PHE A 122 21.20 13.69 32.91
N ASP A 123 20.14 13.95 32.14
CA ASP A 123 19.73 15.30 31.73
C ASP A 123 19.50 16.20 32.95
N ALA A 124 18.74 15.74 33.94
CA ALA A 124 18.52 16.50 35.18
C ALA A 124 19.84 16.74 35.96
N VAL A 125 20.77 15.77 35.95
CA VAL A 125 22.11 15.95 36.55
C VAL A 125 22.91 17.02 35.80
N ALA A 126 22.84 17.04 34.47
CA ALA A 126 23.50 18.05 33.64
C ALA A 126 22.93 19.44 33.90
N LEU A 127 21.61 19.60 33.86
CA LEU A 127 20.94 20.88 34.10
C LEU A 127 21.31 21.46 35.46
N ASN A 128 21.33 20.64 36.52
CA ASN A 128 21.73 21.06 37.87
C ASN A 128 23.19 21.48 37.97
N TYR A 129 24.07 20.85 37.19
CA TYR A 129 25.49 21.17 37.21
C TYR A 129 25.80 22.45 36.44
N LEU A 130 25.13 22.67 35.31
CA LEU A 130 25.31 23.84 34.46
C LEU A 130 24.78 25.13 35.12
N ASP A 131 23.85 25.00 36.07
CA ASP A 131 23.30 26.12 36.85
C ASP A 131 22.64 27.16 35.93
N TYR A 132 21.57 26.73 35.25
CA TYR A 132 20.77 27.59 34.36
C TYR A 132 19.97 28.61 35.17
N ASP A 133 19.98 29.86 34.72
CA ASP A 133 19.17 30.93 35.31
C ASP A 133 17.68 30.76 34.97
N ALA A 134 17.41 30.31 33.74
CA ALA A 134 16.09 29.94 33.25
C ALA A 134 16.19 28.96 32.06
N ILE A 135 15.19 28.09 31.92
CA ILE A 135 15.07 27.16 30.79
C ILE A 135 13.67 27.35 30.20
N GLY A 136 13.57 27.69 28.92
CA GLY A 136 12.32 27.57 28.16
C GLY A 136 11.96 26.11 27.96
N LEU A 137 10.66 25.78 27.96
CA LEU A 137 10.22 24.46 27.50
C LEU A 137 10.19 24.44 25.97
N GLY A 138 10.53 23.30 25.37
CA GLY A 138 10.36 23.04 23.94
C GLY A 138 9.31 21.96 23.67
N ASN A 139 9.25 21.46 22.44
CA ASN A 139 8.33 20.39 22.08
C ASN A 139 8.76 19.01 22.60
N HIS A 140 10.02 18.63 22.44
CA HIS A 140 10.52 17.33 22.88
C HIS A 140 10.51 17.14 24.41
N ASP A 141 10.41 18.23 25.18
CA ASP A 141 10.12 18.16 26.61
C ASP A 141 8.81 17.41 26.94
N PHE A 142 7.88 17.29 25.98
CA PHE A 142 6.59 16.61 26.11
C PHE A 142 6.49 15.27 25.36
N ASP A 143 7.58 14.76 24.78
CA ASP A 143 7.56 13.56 23.95
C ASP A 143 7.05 12.33 24.68
N PHE A 144 7.45 12.21 25.94
CA PHE A 144 7.03 11.13 26.83
C PHE A 144 5.83 11.52 27.71
N GLY A 145 5.21 12.65 27.39
CA GLY A 145 4.08 13.25 28.08
C GLY A 145 4.40 13.99 29.38
N PRO A 146 3.40 14.70 29.94
CA PRO A 146 3.56 15.58 31.10
C PRO A 146 4.15 14.94 32.35
N ASP A 147 4.01 13.63 32.50
CA ASP A 147 4.52 12.92 33.68
C ASP A 147 6.05 12.84 33.66
N ILE A 148 6.66 12.65 32.49
CA ILE A 148 8.13 12.63 32.36
C ILE A 148 8.70 14.05 32.35
N THR A 149 7.99 15.01 31.74
CA THR A 149 8.31 16.44 31.90
C THR A 149 8.36 16.82 33.38
N ALA A 150 7.36 16.40 34.17
CA ALA A 150 7.34 16.61 35.62
C ALA A 150 8.51 15.92 36.33
N ASP A 151 8.87 14.69 35.96
CA ASP A 151 9.99 13.96 36.56
C ASP A 151 11.33 14.69 36.38
N ILE A 152 11.57 15.29 35.20
CA ILE A 152 12.78 16.07 34.93
C ILE A 152 12.79 17.33 35.79
N ILE A 153 11.69 18.08 35.80
CA ILE A 153 11.58 19.31 36.58
C ILE A 153 11.75 19.01 38.09
N GLU A 154 11.14 17.95 38.60
CA GLU A 154 11.29 17.53 40.00
C GLU A 154 12.73 17.14 40.36
N GLN A 155 13.48 16.57 39.41
CA GLN A 155 14.90 16.18 39.60
C GLN A 155 15.88 17.33 39.35
N SER A 156 15.49 18.36 38.59
CA SER A 156 16.23 19.60 38.47
C SER A 156 16.07 20.41 39.76
N GLU A 157 17.15 20.73 40.46
CA GLU A 157 17.16 21.48 41.72
C GLU A 157 17.25 22.99 41.40
N ASP A 158 16.40 23.82 42.02
CA ASP A 158 16.43 25.29 41.97
C ASP A 158 16.32 25.97 40.58
N ILE A 159 15.94 25.23 39.53
CA ILE A 159 15.68 25.77 38.19
C ILE A 159 14.17 26.02 37.98
N THR A 160 13.85 27.13 37.30
CA THR A 160 12.49 27.46 36.84
C THR A 160 12.41 27.23 35.34
N PHE A 161 11.44 26.42 34.92
CA PHE A 161 11.11 26.17 33.53
C PHE A 161 10.04 27.18 33.06
N LEU A 162 10.18 27.69 31.84
CA LEU A 162 9.40 28.81 31.35
C LEU A 162 8.53 28.45 30.14
N ALA A 163 7.25 28.82 30.17
CA ALA A 163 6.33 28.73 29.03
C ALA A 163 5.11 29.64 29.23
N ALA A 164 5.06 30.76 28.50
CA ALA A 164 4.05 31.81 28.64
C ALA A 164 2.72 31.49 27.98
N ASN A 165 2.74 30.62 26.96
CA ASN A 165 1.58 30.25 26.16
C ASN A 165 1.01 28.86 26.51
N LEU A 166 1.46 28.24 27.59
CA LEU A 166 0.96 26.94 28.06
C LEU A 166 0.13 27.09 29.35
N ASP A 167 -0.98 26.35 29.43
CA ASP A 167 -1.82 26.22 30.63
C ASP A 167 -1.79 24.76 31.11
N PHE A 168 -1.29 24.57 32.34
CA PHE A 168 -1.06 23.28 32.96
C PHE A 168 -2.21 22.80 33.85
N THR A 169 -3.34 23.51 33.90
CA THR A 169 -4.47 23.19 34.82
C THR A 169 -5.09 21.81 34.58
N GLY A 170 -4.99 21.29 33.36
CA GLY A 170 -5.40 19.92 33.00
C GLY A 170 -4.45 18.82 33.51
N GLU A 171 -3.28 19.19 34.04
CA GLU A 171 -2.18 18.29 34.41
C GLU A 171 -1.77 18.46 35.87
N PRO A 172 -2.30 17.66 36.82
CA PRO A 172 -2.14 17.90 38.25
C PRO A 172 -0.69 18.01 38.75
N ARG A 173 0.25 17.25 38.16
CA ARG A 173 1.67 17.31 38.54
C ARG A 173 2.32 18.61 38.06
N LEU A 174 2.12 18.98 36.80
CA LEU A 174 2.66 20.23 36.24
C LEU A 174 2.02 21.46 36.89
N ALA A 175 0.70 21.46 37.13
CA ALA A 175 0.02 22.52 37.89
C ALA A 175 0.58 22.68 39.32
N SER A 176 0.96 21.57 39.97
CA SER A 176 1.62 21.62 41.27
C SER A 176 3.00 22.28 41.17
N LEU A 177 3.79 21.95 40.15
CA LEU A 177 5.10 22.54 39.91
C LEU A 177 5.01 24.04 39.56
N GLU A 178 3.99 24.44 38.79
CA GLU A 178 3.68 25.84 38.54
C GLU A 178 3.37 26.59 39.84
N SER A 179 2.54 26.02 40.72
CA SER A 179 2.22 26.63 42.02
C SER A 179 3.42 26.78 42.96
N GLN A 180 4.48 25.99 42.73
CA GLN A 180 5.74 26.03 43.47
C GLN A 180 6.76 27.00 42.85
N GLY A 181 6.43 27.63 41.72
CA GLY A 181 7.36 28.48 40.97
C GLY A 181 8.47 27.71 40.25
N ARG A 182 8.30 26.39 40.08
CA ARG A 182 9.19 25.53 39.30
C ARG A 182 8.87 25.60 37.81
N ILE A 183 7.62 25.95 37.47
CA ILE A 183 7.17 26.32 36.13
C ILE A 183 6.57 27.73 36.22
N ALA A 184 6.81 28.59 35.25
CA ALA A 184 6.24 29.94 35.20
C ALA A 184 6.14 30.46 33.77
N PRO A 185 5.29 31.45 33.46
CA PRO A 185 5.31 32.07 32.14
C PRO A 185 6.56 32.94 31.93
N ALA A 186 7.14 33.46 33.02
CA ALA A 186 8.29 34.33 33.01
C ALA A 186 8.99 34.36 34.37
N LYS A 187 10.27 34.77 34.41
CA LYS A 187 11.09 34.91 35.62
C LYS A 187 11.84 36.23 35.61
N VAL A 188 12.11 36.77 36.80
CA VAL A 188 12.94 37.97 36.97
C VAL A 188 14.24 37.56 37.65
N ILE A 189 15.37 37.87 37.02
CA ILE A 189 16.71 37.64 37.54
C ILE A 189 17.29 38.97 38.03
N ASN A 190 17.86 38.97 39.25
CA ASN A 190 18.51 40.16 39.79
C ASN A 190 20.02 40.06 39.55
N LEU A 191 20.56 40.99 38.76
CA LEU A 191 21.98 41.13 38.47
C LEU A 191 22.50 42.41 39.15
N GLY A 192 22.96 42.28 40.39
CA GLY A 192 23.27 43.44 41.23
C GLY A 192 22.00 44.23 41.55
N ASN A 193 21.94 45.50 41.11
CA ASN A 193 20.77 46.37 41.21
C ASN A 193 19.88 46.35 39.95
N HIS A 194 20.25 45.59 38.91
CA HIS A 194 19.45 45.44 37.69
C HIS A 194 18.47 44.28 37.81
N GLN A 195 17.29 44.43 37.20
CA GLN A 195 16.29 43.37 37.08
C GLN A 195 16.13 43.02 35.61
N VAL A 196 16.36 41.76 35.25
CA VAL A 196 16.20 41.24 33.89
C VAL A 196 15.01 40.28 33.86
N GLY A 197 14.02 40.61 33.04
CA GLY A 197 12.87 39.76 32.77
C GLY A 197 13.19 38.74 31.68
N ILE A 198 12.88 37.47 31.93
CA ILE A 198 13.01 36.38 30.97
C ILE A 198 11.62 35.79 30.77
N ILE A 199 11.17 35.76 29.51
CA ILE A 199 9.89 35.21 29.09
C ILE A 199 10.19 34.08 28.12
N SER A 200 9.44 32.98 28.15
CA SER A 200 9.60 31.93 27.15
C SER A 200 8.28 31.49 26.54
N ALA A 201 8.28 30.99 25.31
CA ALA A 201 7.11 30.41 24.67
C ALA A 201 7.48 29.20 23.80
N VAL A 202 6.50 28.30 23.62
CA VAL A 202 6.62 27.04 22.88
C VAL A 202 5.76 27.08 21.63
N THR A 203 6.16 26.40 20.55
CA THR A 203 5.42 26.37 19.28
C THR A 203 3.92 26.06 19.45
N ASN A 204 3.08 26.74 18.68
CA ASN A 204 1.63 26.54 18.70
C ASN A 204 1.19 25.17 18.15
N VAL A 205 2.10 24.43 17.49
CA VAL A 205 1.82 23.12 16.89
C VAL A 205 2.13 21.96 17.84
N LEU A 206 2.53 22.22 19.09
CA LEU A 206 2.92 21.22 20.09
C LEU A 206 2.03 19.96 20.15
N PRO A 207 0.68 20.03 20.11
CA PRO A 207 -0.17 18.84 20.16
C PRO A 207 -0.06 17.94 18.93
N ARG A 208 0.50 18.44 17.82
CA ARG A 208 0.70 17.69 16.57
C ARG A 208 2.07 17.01 16.51
N ILE A 209 3.08 17.60 17.16
CA ILE A 209 4.48 17.18 17.03
C ILE A 209 5.04 16.52 18.31
N SER A 210 4.30 16.54 19.42
CA SER A 210 4.68 15.88 20.67
C SER A 210 3.46 15.33 21.42
N SER A 211 3.60 14.96 22.71
CA SER A 211 2.55 14.31 23.52
C SER A 211 2.10 15.12 24.75
N PRO A 212 1.67 16.39 24.65
CA PRO A 212 1.36 17.26 25.79
C PRO A 212 0.12 16.87 26.63
N ARG A 213 -0.65 15.84 26.21
CA ARG A 213 -1.88 15.38 26.88
C ARG A 213 -2.87 16.54 27.12
N ASN A 214 -3.19 16.91 28.36
CA ASN A 214 -4.18 17.94 28.69
C ASN A 214 -3.55 19.32 28.93
N VAL A 215 -2.27 19.53 28.60
CA VAL A 215 -1.70 20.89 28.57
C VAL A 215 -2.35 21.66 27.44
N ILE A 216 -2.95 22.81 27.75
CA ILE A 216 -3.64 23.66 26.78
C ILE A 216 -2.63 24.64 26.18
N VAL A 217 -2.58 24.70 24.85
CA VAL A 217 -1.67 25.60 24.11
C VAL A 217 -2.46 26.81 23.62
N ASN A 218 -2.07 28.01 24.05
CA ASN A 218 -2.54 29.23 23.42
C ASN A 218 -1.79 29.42 22.10
N THR A 219 -2.52 29.33 20.99
CA THR A 219 -1.94 29.40 19.64
C THR A 219 -1.51 30.81 19.25
N ASP A 220 -1.97 31.84 19.95
CA ASP A 220 -1.50 33.23 19.80
C ASP A 220 -0.26 33.45 20.69
N VAL A 221 0.89 33.02 20.16
CA VAL A 221 2.18 33.04 20.85
C VAL A 221 2.62 34.48 21.13
N ALA A 222 2.55 35.37 20.14
CA ALA A 222 2.93 36.77 20.27
C ALA A 222 2.10 37.49 21.34
N ALA A 223 0.78 37.30 21.39
CA ALA A 223 -0.05 37.88 22.45
C ALA A 223 0.30 37.36 23.85
N SER A 224 0.67 36.08 23.96
CA SER A 224 1.07 35.47 25.23
C SER A 224 2.39 36.06 25.76
N ILE A 225 3.36 36.27 24.86
CA ILE A 225 4.64 36.94 25.19
C ILE A 225 4.38 38.40 25.56
N GLN A 226 3.65 39.15 24.71
CA GLN A 226 3.39 40.58 24.94
C GLN A 226 2.67 40.82 26.28
N PHE A 227 1.74 39.94 26.68
CA PHE A 227 1.10 40.06 27.98
C PHE A 227 2.10 40.00 29.14
N GLN A 228 3.13 39.15 29.06
CA GLN A 228 4.16 39.09 30.10
C GLN A 228 5.09 40.31 30.05
N ILE A 229 5.42 40.81 28.85
CA ILE A 229 6.18 42.06 28.68
C ILE A 229 5.46 43.22 29.39
N ASP A 230 4.17 43.41 29.09
CA ASP A 230 3.36 44.47 29.70
C ASP A 230 3.30 44.36 31.23
N GLU A 231 3.24 43.14 31.77
CA GLU A 231 3.23 42.90 33.22
C GLU A 231 4.59 43.19 33.89
N MET A 232 5.69 42.99 33.17
CA MET A 232 7.04 43.33 33.63
C MET A 232 7.29 44.84 33.59
N GLU A 233 6.91 45.52 32.51
CA GLU A 233 7.05 46.98 32.38
C GLU A 233 6.24 47.73 33.44
N LYS A 234 5.02 47.24 33.78
CA LYS A 234 4.21 47.79 34.89
C LYS A 234 4.93 47.73 36.25
N LYS A 235 5.87 46.80 36.42
CA LYS A 235 6.70 46.65 37.63
C LYS A 235 8.01 47.44 37.54
N GLY A 236 8.24 48.16 36.44
CA GLY A 236 9.45 48.95 36.21
C GLY A 236 10.65 48.13 35.72
N ILE A 237 10.42 46.91 35.22
CA ILE A 237 11.46 46.07 34.62
C ILE A 237 11.57 46.48 33.15
N ASN A 238 12.77 46.90 32.73
CA ASN A 238 13.04 47.46 31.40
C ASN A 238 14.20 46.76 30.67
N HIS A 239 14.61 45.59 31.13
CA HIS A 239 15.50 44.67 30.42
C HIS A 239 14.75 43.36 30.18
N ILE A 240 14.36 43.08 28.95
CA ILE A 240 13.46 41.97 28.62
C ILE A 240 14.08 41.06 27.55
N ILE A 241 14.24 39.79 27.91
CA ILE A 241 14.76 38.74 27.04
C ILE A 241 13.64 37.72 26.78
N VAL A 242 13.45 37.39 25.51
CA VAL A 242 12.51 36.35 25.08
C VAL A 242 13.29 35.11 24.65
N LEU A 243 12.91 33.95 25.18
CA LEU A 243 13.39 32.63 24.78
C LEU A 243 12.27 31.91 24.02
N SER A 244 12.48 31.59 22.76
CA SER A 244 11.44 31.01 21.92
C SER A 244 11.83 29.64 21.42
N HIS A 245 10.87 28.72 21.42
CA HIS A 245 11.03 27.37 20.88
C HIS A 245 10.05 27.13 19.73
N MET A 246 10.39 27.64 18.55
CA MET A 246 9.60 27.52 17.32
C MET A 246 10.23 26.48 16.39
N GLN A 247 9.53 26.05 15.34
CA GLN A 247 10.08 25.02 14.42
C GLN A 247 11.07 25.60 13.40
N SER A 248 11.19 26.94 13.32
CA SER A 248 12.16 27.64 12.49
C SER A 248 12.33 29.08 12.95
N ILE A 249 13.53 29.63 12.76
CA ILE A 249 13.85 31.04 12.97
C ILE A 249 12.94 32.01 12.18
N ASN A 250 12.31 31.55 11.09
CA ASN A 250 11.34 32.37 10.34
C ASN A 250 10.06 32.66 11.14
N GLU A 251 9.59 31.71 11.96
CA GLU A 251 8.44 31.92 12.83
C GLU A 251 8.78 32.96 13.92
N ASP A 252 10.00 32.92 14.45
CA ASP A 252 10.47 33.91 15.42
C ASP A 252 10.51 35.32 14.83
N ILE A 253 10.93 35.46 13.57
CA ILE A 253 10.91 36.74 12.86
C ILE A 253 9.50 37.32 12.78
N GLU A 254 8.50 36.49 12.49
CA GLU A 254 7.08 36.91 12.43
C GLU A 254 6.52 37.27 13.81
N ILE A 255 6.99 36.61 14.87
CA ILE A 255 6.61 36.95 16.25
C ILE A 255 7.22 38.30 16.65
N ILE A 256 8.50 38.53 16.36
CA ILE A 256 9.19 39.78 16.73
C ILE A 256 8.47 41.02 16.19
N ASP A 257 7.99 40.99 14.93
CA ASP A 257 7.26 42.11 14.29
C ASP A 257 5.97 42.52 15.02
N GLN A 258 5.43 41.62 15.86
CA GLN A 258 4.20 41.83 16.63
C GLN A 258 4.45 42.29 18.08
N LEU A 259 5.69 42.21 18.56
CA LEU A 259 6.04 42.55 19.94
C LEU A 259 6.44 44.02 20.09
N SER A 260 6.41 44.51 21.32
CA SER A 260 6.99 45.78 21.74
C SER A 260 7.57 45.62 23.14
N GLY A 261 8.71 46.26 23.43
CA GLY A 261 9.36 46.22 24.74
C GLY A 261 10.38 45.09 24.91
N VAL A 262 10.59 44.24 23.89
CA VAL A 262 11.68 43.25 23.88
C VAL A 262 13.03 43.91 23.65
N ASP A 263 14.10 43.38 24.26
CA ASP A 263 15.47 43.85 24.09
C ASP A 263 16.39 42.84 23.41
N VAL A 264 16.21 41.55 23.70
CA VAL A 264 16.97 40.46 23.08
C VAL A 264 16.03 39.28 22.85
N TYR A 265 16.18 38.63 21.70
CA TYR A 265 15.42 37.44 21.35
C TYR A 265 16.37 36.25 21.11
N VAL A 266 16.14 35.14 21.81
CA VAL A 266 16.90 33.90 21.69
C VAL A 266 15.96 32.84 21.12
N ALA A 267 16.21 32.40 19.89
CA ALA A 267 15.44 31.36 19.23
C ALA A 267 15.98 29.95 19.57
N GLY A 268 15.22 28.93 19.19
CA GLY A 268 15.51 27.49 19.35
C GLY A 268 14.44 26.66 18.64
N GLY A 269 14.69 25.37 18.44
CA GLY A 269 13.79 24.41 17.79
C GLY A 269 13.90 24.29 16.27
N GLY A 270 14.71 25.14 15.62
CA GLY A 270 14.94 25.12 14.17
C GLY A 270 16.34 24.66 13.72
N SER A 271 17.22 24.30 14.66
CA SER A 271 18.62 23.88 14.45
C SER A 271 19.50 24.87 13.65
N GLU A 272 19.09 26.12 13.46
CA GLU A 272 19.85 27.07 12.65
C GLU A 272 21.14 27.56 13.35
N ILE A 273 22.23 27.67 12.59
CA ILE A 273 23.50 28.22 13.07
C ILE A 273 23.65 29.67 12.60
N LEU A 274 23.78 30.61 13.55
CA LEU A 274 24.17 31.98 13.28
C LEU A 274 25.65 32.19 13.61
N ALA A 275 26.42 32.73 12.66
CA ALA A 275 27.85 32.94 12.82
C ALA A 275 28.33 34.17 12.02
N ASN A 276 29.39 34.82 12.50
CA ASN A 276 30.05 35.92 11.81
C ASN A 276 31.28 35.44 11.03
N SER A 277 31.69 36.25 10.06
CA SER A 277 32.93 36.02 9.32
C SER A 277 34.14 35.97 10.26
N GLY A 278 34.75 34.79 10.39
CA GLY A 278 35.94 34.56 11.21
C GLY A 278 35.68 33.90 12.56
N ASP A 279 34.42 33.62 12.89
CA ASP A 279 34.08 32.72 13.98
C ASP A 279 34.60 31.31 13.66
N GLU A 280 34.99 30.58 14.70
CA GLU A 280 35.38 29.18 14.57
C GLU A 280 34.12 28.32 14.64
N LEU A 281 33.96 27.39 13.70
CA LEU A 281 32.84 26.46 13.61
C LEU A 281 33.34 25.01 13.71
N ALA A 282 32.44 24.11 14.06
CA ALA A 282 32.72 22.68 14.08
C ALA A 282 32.94 22.16 12.64
N PRO A 283 33.71 21.07 12.47
CA PRO A 283 34.02 20.56 11.13
C PRO A 283 32.76 20.16 10.34
N GLY A 284 32.44 20.91 9.28
CA GLY A 284 31.30 20.66 8.39
C GLY A 284 30.31 21.82 8.34
N ASP A 285 30.18 22.55 9.45
CA ASP A 285 29.09 23.53 9.64
C ASP A 285 29.27 24.83 8.84
N ASP A 286 30.44 25.07 8.24
CA ASP A 286 30.69 26.24 7.40
C ASP A 286 29.69 26.36 6.23
N GLU A 287 29.14 25.23 5.76
CA GLU A 287 28.16 25.20 4.66
C GLU A 287 26.72 25.46 5.13
N ASP A 288 26.45 25.38 6.44
CA ASP A 288 25.11 25.41 7.06
C ASP A 288 24.79 26.72 7.80
N VAL A 289 25.69 27.72 7.74
CA VAL A 289 25.47 29.03 8.38
C VAL A 289 24.29 29.78 7.76
N TRP A 290 23.23 29.96 8.56
CA TRP A 290 21.99 30.63 8.13
C TRP A 290 22.13 32.14 8.00
N GLY A 291 22.87 32.78 8.92
CA GLY A 291 22.96 34.22 9.00
C GLY A 291 24.03 34.72 9.98
N THR A 292 24.12 36.04 10.13
CA THR A 292 25.07 36.69 11.05
C THR A 292 24.62 36.55 12.50
N TYR A 293 25.55 36.58 13.45
CA TYR A 293 25.25 36.55 14.88
C TYR A 293 25.50 37.94 15.53
N PRO A 294 24.50 38.65 16.06
CA PRO A 294 23.06 38.42 15.91
C PRO A 294 22.54 38.84 14.52
N MET A 295 21.34 38.39 14.20
CA MET A 295 20.50 39.01 13.17
C MET A 295 19.69 40.16 13.80
N TYR A 296 19.27 41.14 13.01
CA TYR A 296 18.45 42.26 13.51
C TYR A 296 17.10 42.31 12.80
N TYR A 297 16.03 42.31 13.59
CA TYR A 297 14.65 42.44 13.12
C TYR A 297 13.92 43.55 13.84
N LYS A 298 12.92 44.14 13.19
CA LYS A 298 12.16 45.25 13.78
C LYS A 298 10.99 44.72 14.58
N ASP A 299 10.82 45.26 15.78
CA ASP A 299 9.59 45.08 16.55
C ASP A 299 8.44 45.98 16.01
N SER A 300 7.26 45.88 16.60
CA SER A 300 6.08 46.66 16.20
C SER A 300 6.22 48.18 16.39
N THR A 301 7.23 48.63 17.12
CA THR A 301 7.58 50.05 17.31
C THR A 301 8.66 50.53 16.32
N GLY A 302 9.28 49.61 15.59
CA GLY A 302 10.39 49.84 14.67
C GLY A 302 11.78 49.74 15.29
N LYS A 303 11.89 49.32 16.55
CA LYS A 303 13.16 49.10 17.29
C LYS A 303 13.86 47.87 16.74
N ASP A 304 15.19 47.96 16.56
CA ASP A 304 15.98 46.81 16.10
C ASP A 304 16.26 45.87 17.28
N ILE A 305 15.85 44.61 17.14
CA ILE A 305 15.98 43.54 18.14
C ILE A 305 17.05 42.55 17.67
N PRO A 306 18.12 42.32 18.47
CA PRO A 306 19.08 41.26 18.19
C PRO A 306 18.43 39.89 18.44
N LEU A 307 18.39 39.09 17.37
CA LEU A 307 17.98 37.70 17.34
C LEU A 307 19.22 36.80 17.30
N VAL A 308 19.31 35.85 18.23
CA VAL A 308 20.40 34.87 18.32
C VAL A 308 19.86 33.44 18.41
N THR A 309 20.63 32.48 17.90
CA THR A 309 20.41 31.03 18.05
C THR A 309 21.74 30.31 17.77
N THR A 310 21.81 29.03 18.11
CA THR A 310 22.93 28.12 17.83
C THR A 310 22.43 26.74 17.40
N SER A 311 23.31 25.85 16.96
CA SER A 311 22.95 24.44 16.71
C SER A 311 22.54 23.72 18.00
N ASP A 312 22.00 22.53 17.80
CA ASP A 312 21.62 21.46 18.72
C ASP A 312 22.78 20.68 19.38
N GLU A 313 22.41 19.64 20.14
CA GLU A 313 23.24 18.58 20.75
C GLU A 313 24.38 19.07 21.66
N TYR A 314 24.24 20.26 22.26
CA TYR A 314 25.32 20.93 22.99
C TYR A 314 26.59 21.14 22.15
N ASN A 315 26.46 21.25 20.82
CA ASN A 315 27.60 21.44 19.91
C ASN A 315 28.23 22.84 20.06
N TYR A 316 27.42 23.82 20.44
CA TYR A 316 27.82 25.21 20.65
C TYR A 316 27.29 25.78 21.95
N LEU A 317 28.06 26.70 22.54
CA LEU A 317 27.58 27.65 23.53
C LEU A 317 27.42 29.02 22.85
N GLY A 318 26.20 29.49 22.69
CA GLY A 318 25.93 30.83 22.19
C GLY A 318 26.43 31.89 23.16
N LYS A 319 27.17 32.90 22.67
CA LYS A 319 27.67 34.01 23.48
C LYS A 319 27.26 35.34 22.88
N LEU A 320 26.29 36.01 23.51
CA LEU A 320 25.93 37.39 23.19
C LEU A 320 26.44 38.34 24.28
N ILE A 321 27.34 39.25 23.93
CA ILE A 321 27.88 40.26 24.85
C ILE A 321 27.10 41.56 24.62
N VAL A 322 26.16 41.86 25.53
CA VAL A 322 25.21 42.96 25.40
C VAL A 322 25.48 44.07 26.43
N HIS A 323 25.45 45.31 25.96
CA HIS A 323 25.58 46.52 26.76
C HIS A 323 24.26 47.28 26.71
N PHE A 324 23.65 47.49 27.87
CA PHE A 324 22.45 48.31 28.02
C PHE A 324 22.82 49.72 28.47
N ASN A 325 22.07 50.73 28.05
CA ASN A 325 22.20 52.09 28.54
C ASN A 325 21.42 52.31 29.85
N GLU A 326 21.48 53.53 30.40
CA GLU A 326 20.76 53.90 31.64
C GLU A 326 19.23 53.84 31.52
N ASP A 327 18.68 53.92 30.30
CA ASP A 327 17.25 53.86 30.03
C ASP A 327 16.72 52.41 29.90
N GLY A 328 17.62 51.42 29.88
CA GLY A 328 17.30 50.01 29.75
C GLY A 328 17.45 49.43 28.34
N GLU A 329 17.79 50.26 27.35
CA GLU A 329 17.87 49.86 25.95
C GLU A 329 19.25 49.31 25.57
N VAL A 330 19.29 48.39 24.60
CA VAL A 330 20.55 47.88 24.04
C VAL A 330 21.33 49.00 23.34
N GLU A 331 22.47 49.40 23.92
CA GLU A 331 23.38 50.39 23.34
C GLU A 331 24.31 49.75 22.30
N LYS A 332 24.82 48.55 22.61
CA LYS A 332 25.83 47.87 21.78
C LYS A 332 25.82 46.35 22.02
N ILE A 333 25.99 45.60 20.92
CA ILE A 333 26.46 44.21 20.94
C ILE A 333 27.96 44.19 20.62
N ASP A 334 28.77 43.50 21.43
CA ASP A 334 30.21 43.44 21.20
C ASP A 334 30.56 42.52 20.02
N GLU A 335 31.62 42.87 19.27
CA GLU A 335 32.07 42.13 18.08
C GLU A 335 32.59 40.73 18.38
N LYS A 336 32.87 40.42 19.65
CA LYS A 336 33.23 39.08 20.13
C LYS A 336 32.01 38.18 20.41
N SER A 337 30.80 38.66 20.10
CA SER A 337 29.59 37.83 20.16
C SER A 337 29.56 36.85 19.00
N GLY A 338 29.17 35.62 19.27
CA GLY A 338 29.14 34.55 18.29
C GLY A 338 28.94 33.18 18.94
N PRO A 339 28.80 32.12 18.13
CA PRO A 339 28.78 30.75 18.62
C PRO A 339 30.17 30.35 19.13
N VAL A 340 30.23 29.66 20.26
CA VAL A 340 31.48 29.08 20.79
C VAL A 340 31.41 27.57 20.64
N VAL A 341 32.20 27.01 19.73
CA VAL A 341 32.29 25.55 19.51
C VAL A 341 32.69 24.84 20.80
N VAL A 342 31.97 23.77 21.13
CA VAL A 342 32.29 22.93 22.27
C VAL A 342 33.41 21.96 21.91
N LYS A 343 34.60 22.20 22.48
CA LYS A 343 35.80 21.39 22.24
C LYS A 343 36.80 21.46 23.38
N GLY A 344 37.79 20.57 23.36
CA GLY A 344 38.93 20.60 24.27
C GLY A 344 38.74 19.77 25.53
N ASP A 345 39.19 20.30 26.67
CA ASP A 345 39.20 19.59 27.94
C ASP A 345 37.79 19.41 28.52
N LYS A 346 37.57 18.26 29.16
CA LYS A 346 36.31 17.92 29.83
C LYS A 346 36.29 18.37 31.28
N ASP A 347 35.13 18.82 31.74
CA ASP A 347 34.85 18.90 33.17
C ASP A 347 34.87 17.51 33.80
N LYS A 348 35.74 17.33 34.80
CA LYS A 348 35.97 16.02 35.43
C LYS A 348 34.79 15.51 36.24
N GLN A 349 33.92 16.40 36.71
CA GLN A 349 32.77 16.01 37.51
C GLN A 349 31.64 15.49 36.61
N LEU A 350 31.32 16.19 35.51
CA LEU A 350 30.33 15.69 34.56
C LEU A 350 30.81 14.47 33.77
N GLU A 351 32.10 14.41 33.43
CA GLU A 351 32.68 13.22 32.79
C GLU A 351 32.41 11.97 33.66
N SER A 352 32.64 12.05 34.98
CA SER A 352 32.45 10.90 35.87
C SER A 352 30.99 10.67 36.30
N ALA A 353 30.19 11.73 36.40
CA ALA A 353 28.79 11.64 36.84
C ALA A 353 27.82 11.22 35.73
N ILE A 354 28.13 11.55 34.47
CA ILE A 354 27.25 11.35 33.31
C ILE A 354 27.95 10.53 32.22
N GLU A 355 29.04 11.04 31.65
CA GLU A 355 29.58 10.44 30.42
C GLU A 355 30.10 9.01 30.63
N GLU A 356 30.89 8.76 31.67
CA GLU A 356 31.41 7.43 32.01
C GLU A 356 30.30 6.39 32.26
N PRO A 357 29.30 6.63 33.13
CA PRO A 357 28.23 5.65 33.36
C PRO A 357 27.31 5.50 32.15
N LEU A 358 27.07 6.56 31.38
CA LEU A 358 26.26 6.49 30.16
C LEU A 358 26.98 5.68 29.07
N LYS A 359 28.26 5.93 28.82
CA LYS A 359 29.10 5.11 27.91
C LYS A 359 29.03 3.64 28.29
N LYS A 360 29.17 3.33 29.59
CA LYS A 360 29.06 1.95 30.08
C LYS A 360 27.66 1.35 29.87
N TYR A 361 26.60 2.15 30.01
CA TYR A 361 25.23 1.70 29.74
C TYR A 361 25.06 1.34 28.26
N LEU A 362 25.48 2.22 27.35
CA LEU A 362 25.43 1.96 25.91
C LEU A 362 26.30 0.77 25.50
N GLU A 363 27.49 0.61 26.08
CA GLU A 363 28.33 -0.58 25.91
C GLU A 363 27.60 -1.85 26.36
N ASN A 364 26.80 -1.81 27.43
CA ASN A 364 26.01 -2.96 27.85
C ASN A 364 24.89 -3.27 26.86
N LEU A 365 24.20 -2.26 26.31
CA LEU A 365 23.19 -2.46 25.26
C LEU A 365 23.80 -3.08 24.01
N ALA A 366 24.98 -2.59 23.61
CA ALA A 366 25.72 -3.09 22.46
C ALA A 366 26.22 -4.54 22.67
N ASN A 367 26.52 -4.93 23.90
CA ASN A 367 26.94 -6.30 24.25
C ASN A 367 25.78 -7.23 24.59
N ASN A 368 24.58 -6.71 24.89
CA ASN A 368 23.42 -7.51 25.25
C ASN A 368 22.79 -8.11 23.99
N GLN A 369 23.19 -9.34 23.67
CA GLN A 369 22.57 -10.09 22.58
C GLN A 369 21.17 -10.56 22.97
N ILE A 370 20.15 -10.06 22.27
CA ILE A 370 18.73 -10.39 22.52
C ILE A 370 18.21 -11.48 21.59
N ALA A 371 18.84 -11.67 20.42
CA ALA A 371 18.44 -12.68 19.45
C ALA A 371 19.57 -13.10 18.51
N VAL A 372 19.28 -14.08 17.64
CA VAL A 372 20.07 -14.40 16.45
C VAL A 372 19.17 -14.26 15.22
N SER A 373 19.67 -13.61 14.17
CA SER A 373 19.05 -13.58 12.84
C SER A 373 19.69 -14.58 11.90
N GLU A 374 18.88 -15.39 11.23
CA GLU A 374 19.32 -16.29 10.15
C GLU A 374 19.42 -15.58 8.79
N VAL A 375 18.84 -14.39 8.66
CA VAL A 375 18.76 -13.61 7.43
C VAL A 375 19.41 -12.24 7.60
N SER A 376 19.77 -11.62 6.47
CA SER A 376 20.13 -10.21 6.45
C SER A 376 18.89 -9.35 6.66
N LEU A 377 19.01 -8.28 7.45
CA LEU A 377 17.97 -7.28 7.65
C LEU A 377 18.39 -6.01 6.91
N ASN A 378 17.72 -5.71 5.79
CA ASN A 378 18.03 -4.55 4.96
C ASN A 378 17.11 -3.39 5.35
N ALA A 379 17.70 -2.28 5.78
CA ALA A 379 17.01 -1.00 5.99
C ALA A 379 17.72 0.17 5.31
N GLU A 380 18.51 -0.09 4.26
CA GLU A 380 19.04 0.98 3.41
C GLU A 380 17.89 1.83 2.88
N LYS A 381 18.06 3.16 2.97
CA LYS A 381 17.04 4.15 2.59
C LYS A 381 16.48 3.89 1.19
N SER A 382 17.35 3.53 0.23
CA SER A 382 16.98 3.24 -1.16
C SER A 382 16.07 2.02 -1.34
N THR A 383 15.97 1.16 -0.33
CA THR A 383 15.28 -0.14 -0.40
C THR A 383 14.06 -0.16 0.51
N ILE A 384 14.22 0.22 1.79
CA ILE A 384 13.13 0.21 2.78
C ILE A 384 11.98 1.19 2.45
N ARG A 385 12.24 2.12 1.53
CA ARG A 385 11.31 3.17 1.07
C ARG A 385 10.75 2.94 -0.33
N THR A 386 11.08 1.81 -0.95
CA THR A 386 10.70 1.52 -2.34
C THR A 386 10.17 0.11 -2.50
N THR A 387 10.52 -0.80 -1.59
CA THR A 387 10.08 -2.19 -1.60
C THR A 387 9.92 -2.72 -0.18
N GLU A 388 9.27 -3.87 -0.03
CA GLU A 388 9.24 -4.57 1.25
C GLU A 388 10.61 -5.18 1.57
N THR A 389 11.03 -5.08 2.83
CA THR A 389 12.23 -5.77 3.30
C THR A 389 11.94 -6.65 4.51
N GLY A 390 12.83 -7.62 4.76
CA GLY A 390 12.76 -8.44 5.96
C GLY A 390 12.77 -7.62 7.25
N GLN A 391 13.48 -6.48 7.28
CA GLN A 391 13.49 -5.58 8.44
C GLN A 391 12.20 -4.75 8.53
N GLY A 392 11.70 -4.24 7.41
CA GLY A 392 10.44 -3.51 7.37
C GLY A 392 9.27 -4.35 7.87
N ARG A 393 9.18 -5.59 7.40
CA ARG A 393 8.22 -6.56 7.89
C ARG A 393 8.41 -6.89 9.36
N LEU A 394 9.65 -7.06 9.84
CA LEU A 394 9.94 -7.29 11.26
C LEU A 394 9.36 -6.16 12.13
N GLN A 395 9.46 -4.91 11.67
CA GLN A 395 8.88 -3.76 12.34
C GLN A 395 7.34 -3.77 12.29
N ALA A 396 6.73 -4.00 11.13
CA ALA A 396 5.27 -4.05 11.00
C ALA A 396 4.65 -5.20 11.83
N ASP A 397 5.32 -6.36 11.87
CA ASP A 397 4.95 -7.50 12.70
C ASP A 397 5.03 -7.16 14.19
N SER A 398 6.04 -6.40 14.62
CA SER A 398 6.20 -6.03 16.04
C SER A 398 5.05 -5.17 16.52
N LEU A 399 4.61 -4.21 15.69
CA LEU A 399 3.43 -3.38 15.94
C LEU A 399 2.18 -4.24 16.06
N LEU A 400 1.90 -5.08 15.06
CA LEU A 400 0.72 -5.95 15.05
C LEU A 400 0.69 -6.88 16.27
N TRP A 401 1.82 -7.51 16.59
CA TRP A 401 1.95 -8.44 17.71
C TRP A 401 1.76 -7.75 19.06
N GLN A 402 2.45 -6.64 19.28
CA GLN A 402 2.38 -5.89 20.55
C GLN A 402 0.97 -5.34 20.75
N ALA A 403 0.37 -4.76 19.71
CA ALA A 403 -0.98 -4.23 19.74
C ALA A 403 -2.02 -5.32 20.00
N SER A 404 -1.92 -6.47 19.34
CA SER A 404 -2.81 -7.62 19.58
C SER A 404 -2.82 -8.08 21.04
N ARG A 405 -1.67 -8.03 21.71
CA ARG A 405 -1.56 -8.41 23.12
C ARG A 405 -2.14 -7.38 24.06
N LEU A 406 -1.96 -6.09 23.77
CA LEU A 406 -2.37 -5.01 24.65
C LEU A 406 -3.79 -4.52 24.40
N ALA A 407 -4.40 -4.80 23.23
CA ALA A 407 -5.69 -4.27 22.83
C ALA A 407 -6.76 -4.41 23.94
N HIS A 408 -6.91 -5.62 24.50
CA HIS A 408 -7.89 -5.88 25.56
C HIS A 408 -7.63 -5.12 26.88
N VAL A 409 -6.37 -4.76 27.17
CA VAL A 409 -5.98 -4.00 28.36
C VAL A 409 -6.45 -2.56 28.26
N PHE A 410 -6.39 -1.98 27.05
CA PHE A 410 -6.75 -0.61 26.75
C PHE A 410 -8.18 -0.46 26.22
N GLY A 411 -8.97 -1.55 26.20
CA GLY A 411 -10.33 -1.54 25.65
C GLY A 411 -10.40 -1.34 24.13
N ALA A 412 -9.29 -1.57 23.43
CA ALA A 412 -9.21 -1.50 21.97
C ALA A 412 -9.65 -2.83 21.32
N PRO A 413 -10.15 -2.79 20.07
CA PRO A 413 -10.34 -4.01 19.27
C PRO A 413 -8.99 -4.64 18.91
N ALA A 414 -8.99 -5.93 18.61
CA ALA A 414 -7.79 -6.59 18.09
C ALA A 414 -7.47 -6.01 16.68
N PRO A 415 -6.20 -5.65 16.41
CA PRO A 415 -5.76 -5.22 15.08
C PRO A 415 -5.72 -6.39 14.10
N ASP A 416 -6.10 -6.12 12.86
CA ASP A 416 -6.05 -7.04 11.71
C ASP A 416 -4.75 -6.85 10.91
N VAL A 417 -4.27 -5.60 10.85
CA VAL A 417 -3.12 -5.17 10.04
C VAL A 417 -2.11 -4.41 10.89
N GLY A 418 -0.81 -4.63 10.66
CA GLY A 418 0.27 -3.78 11.16
C GLY A 418 0.85 -2.92 10.04
N LEU A 419 1.05 -1.63 10.28
CA LEU A 419 1.59 -0.68 9.29
C LEU A 419 2.70 0.17 9.90
N GLN A 420 3.86 0.16 9.25
CA GLN A 420 5.01 1.00 9.56
C GLN A 420 5.53 1.68 8.28
N ASN A 421 5.69 3.01 8.28
CA ASN A 421 6.35 3.71 7.18
C ASN A 421 7.87 3.47 7.21
N GLY A 422 8.50 3.34 6.04
CA GLY A 422 9.95 3.17 5.90
C GLY A 422 10.75 4.37 6.42
N GLY A 423 10.13 5.55 6.50
CA GLY A 423 10.67 6.76 7.11
C GLY A 423 11.00 6.61 8.60
N GLY A 424 10.19 5.85 9.33
CA GLY A 424 10.35 5.60 10.77
C GLY A 424 11.44 4.58 11.14
N ILE A 425 12.03 3.90 10.15
CA ILE A 425 13.12 2.91 10.33
C ILE A 425 14.45 3.55 9.91
N ARG A 426 15.44 3.61 10.82
CA ARG A 426 16.52 4.62 10.71
C ARG A 426 17.95 4.12 10.66
N ASN A 427 18.23 2.85 10.96
CA ASN A 427 19.60 2.31 10.99
C ASN A 427 20.34 2.39 9.64
N ASN A 428 19.62 2.58 8.52
CA ASN A 428 20.16 2.88 7.19
C ASN A 428 21.35 1.99 6.77
N ASN A 429 21.28 0.70 7.09
CA ASN A 429 22.33 -0.27 6.78
C ASN A 429 21.73 -1.66 6.51
N ILE A 430 22.59 -2.60 6.11
CA ILE A 430 22.25 -4.02 6.05
C ILE A 430 22.91 -4.72 7.24
N ILE A 431 22.11 -5.23 8.16
CA ILE A 431 22.59 -6.06 9.26
C ILE A 431 22.74 -7.50 8.74
N PRO A 432 23.96 -8.09 8.75
CA PRO A 432 24.16 -9.45 8.26
C PRO A 432 23.53 -10.49 9.21
N PRO A 433 23.32 -11.75 8.75
CA PRO A 433 22.91 -12.84 9.63
C PRO A 433 23.89 -12.98 10.80
N GLY A 434 23.37 -13.10 12.02
CA GLY A 434 24.19 -13.07 13.22
C GLY A 434 23.48 -12.55 14.47
N PRO A 435 24.24 -12.16 15.50
CA PRO A 435 23.68 -11.68 16.75
C PRO A 435 22.94 -10.34 16.55
N ILE A 436 21.74 -10.25 17.12
CA ILE A 436 21.00 -8.99 17.25
C ILE A 436 21.13 -8.52 18.70
N THR A 437 21.57 -7.28 18.88
CA THR A 437 21.79 -6.68 20.19
C THR A 437 20.65 -5.74 20.55
N GLU A 438 20.52 -5.41 21.83
CA GLU A 438 19.50 -4.46 22.29
C GLU A 438 19.72 -3.07 21.68
N GLN A 439 20.98 -2.62 21.57
CA GLN A 439 21.32 -1.35 20.91
C GLN A 439 20.74 -1.25 19.50
N MET A 440 20.81 -2.32 18.71
CA MET A 440 20.28 -2.33 17.34
C MET A 440 18.78 -2.00 17.29
N THR A 441 18.01 -2.31 18.33
CA THR A 441 16.57 -1.95 18.34
C THR A 441 16.36 -0.44 18.46
N TYR A 442 17.23 0.28 19.19
CA TYR A 442 17.23 1.74 19.23
C TYR A 442 17.69 2.33 17.91
N ASP A 443 18.74 1.77 17.30
CA ASP A 443 19.23 2.22 15.99
C ASP A 443 18.15 2.06 14.90
N MET A 444 17.33 1.00 14.98
CA MET A 444 16.21 0.76 14.06
C MET A 444 15.05 1.73 14.30
N SER A 445 14.68 1.98 15.56
CA SER A 445 13.50 2.73 15.99
C SER A 445 13.86 3.87 16.97
N PRO A 446 14.55 4.93 16.52
CA PRO A 446 15.12 5.92 17.44
C PRO A 446 14.14 6.98 17.95
N PHE A 447 13.02 7.22 17.27
CA PHE A 447 12.09 8.31 17.58
C PHE A 447 11.23 8.03 18.82
N THR A 448 10.44 9.02 19.24
CA THR A 448 9.52 8.87 20.38
C THR A 448 8.12 8.37 19.98
N ASN A 449 8.04 7.43 19.03
CA ASN A 449 6.75 6.97 18.55
C ASN A 449 6.13 5.88 19.44
N TYR A 450 4.82 5.94 19.66
CA TYR A 450 4.08 4.94 20.42
C TYR A 450 3.17 4.11 19.54
N VAL A 451 2.98 2.83 19.92
CA VAL A 451 2.05 1.94 19.25
C VAL A 451 0.61 2.37 19.53
N VAL A 452 -0.17 2.49 18.46
CA VAL A 452 -1.59 2.87 18.50
C VAL A 452 -2.44 1.88 17.69
N ILE A 453 -3.74 1.85 17.97
CA ILE A 453 -4.74 1.13 17.15
C ILE A 453 -5.75 2.13 16.59
N ILE A 454 -5.93 2.11 15.28
CA ILE A 454 -6.99 2.81 14.56
C ILE A 454 -8.13 1.81 14.32
N PRO A 455 -9.27 1.95 15.01
CA PRO A 455 -10.35 0.99 14.93
C PRO A 455 -11.29 1.25 13.74
N ASN A 456 -11.93 0.17 13.25
CA ASN A 456 -13.09 0.23 12.35
C ASN A 456 -12.88 1.06 11.08
N LEU A 457 -11.74 0.87 10.42
CA LEU A 457 -11.38 1.47 9.14
C LEU A 457 -12.08 0.72 8.00
N SER A 458 -12.76 1.43 7.09
CA SER A 458 -13.36 0.78 5.92
C SER A 458 -12.30 0.39 4.90
N ALA A 459 -12.61 -0.60 4.05
CA ALA A 459 -11.74 -1.00 2.96
C ALA A 459 -11.43 0.15 1.99
N THR A 460 -12.38 1.07 1.76
CA THR A 460 -12.17 2.29 0.98
C THR A 460 -11.08 3.17 1.56
N VAL A 461 -11.19 3.52 2.85
CA VAL A 461 -10.20 4.40 3.50
C VAL A 461 -8.86 3.69 3.61
N PHE A 462 -8.85 2.38 3.86
CA PHE A 462 -7.61 1.63 3.85
C PHE A 462 -6.94 1.61 2.47
N LYS A 463 -7.72 1.52 1.38
CA LYS A 463 -7.19 1.69 0.02
C LYS A 463 -6.56 3.07 -0.14
N GLU A 464 -7.21 4.15 0.30
CA GLU A 464 -6.65 5.51 0.21
C GLU A 464 -5.34 5.68 1.00
N VAL A 465 -5.26 5.08 2.19
CA VAL A 465 -4.03 5.02 2.99
C VAL A 465 -2.90 4.34 2.21
N LEU A 466 -3.19 3.23 1.54
CA LEU A 466 -2.21 2.51 0.71
C LEU A 466 -1.85 3.28 -0.57
N GLU A 467 -2.80 3.96 -1.21
CA GLU A 467 -2.52 4.81 -2.38
C GLU A 467 -1.56 5.96 -2.02
N ASN A 468 -1.71 6.57 -0.82
CA ASN A 468 -0.72 7.54 -0.33
C ASN A 468 0.62 6.86 0.00
N ALA A 469 0.60 5.70 0.67
CA ALA A 469 1.83 5.01 1.04
C ALA A 469 2.72 4.68 -0.17
N TYR A 470 2.12 4.45 -1.34
CA TYR A 470 2.82 4.04 -2.56
C TYR A 470 2.86 5.12 -3.65
N SER A 471 2.47 6.37 -3.35
CA SER A 471 2.42 7.44 -4.36
C SER A 471 3.77 8.01 -4.77
N ASN A 472 4.79 7.93 -3.90
CA ASN A 472 6.05 8.66 -4.09
C ASN A 472 7.30 7.74 -4.08
N ILE A 473 7.15 6.52 -4.59
CA ILE A 473 8.18 5.47 -4.61
C ILE A 473 9.45 5.96 -5.33
N GLU A 474 9.29 6.68 -6.43
CA GLU A 474 10.35 7.16 -7.32
C GLU A 474 11.31 8.12 -6.60
N ASN A 475 10.82 8.85 -5.60
CA ASN A 475 11.58 9.83 -4.84
C ASN A 475 12.17 9.24 -3.53
N VAL A 476 12.01 7.93 -3.29
CA VAL A 476 12.55 7.25 -2.09
C VAL A 476 12.01 7.91 -0.80
N ASP A 477 10.71 8.22 -0.83
CA ASP A 477 10.01 8.94 0.21
C ASP A 477 9.79 8.09 1.47
N GLY A 478 9.75 8.72 2.65
CA GLY A 478 9.55 8.01 3.92
C GLY A 478 8.21 7.29 4.01
N ARG A 479 7.21 7.72 3.24
CA ARG A 479 5.82 7.26 3.34
C ARG A 479 5.59 5.79 2.96
N PHE A 480 6.53 5.13 2.29
CA PHE A 480 6.36 3.73 1.86
C PHE A 480 5.96 2.80 3.02
N ALA A 481 4.81 2.13 2.90
CA ALA A 481 4.30 1.25 3.95
C ALA A 481 4.92 -0.15 3.91
N GLN A 482 5.48 -0.55 5.04
CA GLN A 482 5.81 -1.93 5.40
C GLN A 482 4.62 -2.53 6.17
N LEU A 483 4.19 -3.74 5.79
CA LEU A 483 2.91 -4.30 6.22
C LEU A 483 3.03 -5.65 6.93
N SER A 484 2.04 -5.93 7.78
CA SER A 484 1.79 -7.22 8.42
C SER A 484 0.31 -7.54 8.44
N GLY A 485 -0.08 -8.81 8.32
CA GLY A 485 -1.48 -9.26 8.37
C GLY A 485 -2.28 -9.06 7.07
N VAL A 486 -1.68 -8.49 6.05
CA VAL A 486 -2.27 -8.19 4.74
C VAL A 486 -1.25 -8.40 3.62
N THR A 487 -1.72 -8.79 2.45
CA THR A 487 -0.99 -8.76 1.18
C THR A 487 -1.58 -7.67 0.29
N VAL A 488 -0.74 -6.84 -0.28
CA VAL A 488 -1.07 -5.75 -1.19
C VAL A 488 -0.29 -5.93 -2.48
N VAL A 489 -0.98 -5.87 -3.60
CA VAL A 489 -0.36 -5.78 -4.94
C VAL A 489 -0.51 -4.36 -5.42
N ILE A 490 0.58 -3.77 -5.88
CA ILE A 490 0.56 -2.45 -6.48
C ILE A 490 1.02 -2.49 -7.92
N ASP A 491 0.49 -1.62 -8.77
CA ASP A 491 1.01 -1.29 -10.09
C ASP A 491 1.83 0.01 -9.95
N SER A 492 3.16 -0.12 -10.03
CA SER A 492 4.07 1.02 -9.83
C SER A 492 4.05 2.00 -11.02
N ASP A 493 3.70 1.52 -12.22
CA ASP A 493 3.46 2.35 -13.41
C ASP A 493 2.07 3.02 -13.37
N GLY A 494 1.18 2.55 -12.50
CA GLY A 494 -0.13 3.14 -12.22
C GLY A 494 -0.04 4.59 -11.75
N LYS A 495 -1.12 5.36 -11.97
CA LYS A 495 -1.18 6.77 -11.62
C LYS A 495 -0.98 6.95 -10.11
N ALA A 496 0.08 7.65 -9.71
CA ALA A 496 0.31 8.03 -8.33
C ALA A 496 -0.79 9.00 -7.83
N ARG A 497 -1.15 8.87 -6.55
CA ARG A 497 -1.96 9.89 -5.87
C ARG A 497 -1.15 11.17 -5.73
N GLU A 498 -1.72 12.31 -6.11
CA GLU A 498 -1.05 13.61 -6.00
C GLU A 498 -1.73 14.47 -4.94
N LEU A 499 -0.92 15.06 -4.06
CA LEU A 499 -1.35 15.99 -3.01
C LEU A 499 -0.77 17.39 -3.27
N ASP A 500 -1.52 18.42 -2.89
CA ASP A 500 -1.01 19.79 -2.82
C ASP A 500 -0.17 20.00 -1.53
N PRO A 501 0.58 21.12 -1.40
CA PRO A 501 1.37 21.40 -0.20
C PRO A 501 0.56 21.48 1.10
N ASP A 502 -0.76 21.66 1.02
CA ASP A 502 -1.67 21.72 2.16
C ASP A 502 -2.29 20.34 2.47
N GLY A 503 -1.91 19.29 1.74
CA GLY A 503 -2.36 17.90 1.92
C GLY A 503 -3.69 17.58 1.22
N HIS A 504 -4.21 18.45 0.36
CA HIS A 504 -5.44 18.16 -0.40
C HIS A 504 -5.15 17.32 -1.63
N ILE A 505 -6.09 16.43 -1.96
CA ILE A 505 -6.01 15.55 -3.11
C ILE A 505 -6.15 16.39 -4.39
N ILE A 506 -5.08 16.47 -5.18
CA ILE A 506 -5.10 17.02 -6.54
C ILE A 506 -5.64 15.95 -7.49
N SER A 507 -5.17 14.71 -7.33
CA SER A 507 -5.66 13.59 -8.12
C SER A 507 -5.58 12.27 -7.36
N GLU A 508 -6.61 11.44 -7.53
CA GLU A 508 -6.67 10.10 -6.94
C GLU A 508 -5.64 9.17 -7.58
N GLY A 509 -5.08 8.29 -6.74
CA GLY A 509 -4.17 7.23 -7.17
C GLY A 509 -4.91 6.00 -7.68
N SER A 510 -4.23 5.23 -8.52
CA SER A 510 -4.70 3.94 -9.04
C SER A 510 -3.64 2.85 -8.92
N ARG A 511 -2.68 3.00 -8.01
CA ARG A 511 -1.56 2.05 -7.85
C ARG A 511 -1.99 0.80 -7.08
N VAL A 512 -2.95 0.89 -6.17
CA VAL A 512 -3.37 -0.27 -5.37
C VAL A 512 -4.30 -1.16 -6.19
N VAL A 513 -3.79 -2.33 -6.60
CA VAL A 513 -4.53 -3.30 -7.42
C VAL A 513 -5.31 -4.25 -6.54
N ASP A 514 -4.63 -4.96 -5.64
CA ASP A 514 -5.25 -6.02 -4.83
C ASP A 514 -4.89 -5.83 -3.36
N VAL A 515 -5.84 -6.11 -2.46
CA VAL A 515 -5.63 -6.09 -1.02
C VAL A 515 -6.33 -7.30 -0.41
N LYS A 516 -5.57 -8.22 0.19
CA LYS A 516 -6.04 -9.47 0.79
C LYS A 516 -5.57 -9.61 2.22
N LEU A 517 -6.48 -9.81 3.17
CA LEU A 517 -6.12 -10.14 4.54
C LEU A 517 -5.50 -11.54 4.63
N LYS A 518 -4.73 -11.77 5.69
CA LYS A 518 -4.04 -13.05 5.94
C LYS A 518 -4.97 -14.26 6.02
N ASP A 519 -6.24 -14.08 6.40
CA ASP A 519 -7.24 -15.15 6.45
C ASP A 519 -7.83 -15.50 5.07
N GLY A 520 -7.42 -14.78 4.03
CA GLY A 520 -7.86 -14.93 2.65
C GLY A 520 -8.97 -13.96 2.23
N THR A 521 -9.46 -13.11 3.14
CA THR A 521 -10.52 -12.15 2.84
C THR A 521 -10.02 -11.02 1.94
N TRP A 522 -10.70 -10.81 0.82
CA TRP A 522 -10.40 -9.71 -0.10
C TRP A 522 -11.04 -8.39 0.34
N LEU A 523 -10.28 -7.31 0.27
CA LEU A 523 -10.75 -5.94 0.48
C LEU A 523 -10.83 -5.17 -0.84
N VAL A 524 -9.81 -5.31 -1.67
CA VAL A 524 -9.70 -4.67 -3.00
C VAL A 524 -9.33 -5.74 -4.02
N ARG A 525 -9.99 -5.73 -5.18
CA ARG A 525 -9.67 -6.57 -6.33
C ARG A 525 -9.65 -5.72 -7.59
N ASN A 526 -8.59 -5.85 -8.39
CA ASN A 526 -8.44 -5.12 -9.65
C ASN A 526 -8.63 -3.59 -9.49
N GLY A 527 -8.18 -3.02 -8.37
CA GLY A 527 -8.33 -1.60 -8.05
C GLY A 527 -9.70 -1.20 -7.49
N VAL A 528 -10.66 -2.13 -7.40
CA VAL A 528 -12.02 -1.87 -6.91
C VAL A 528 -12.22 -2.44 -5.51
N VAL A 529 -12.78 -1.63 -4.62
CA VAL A 529 -13.17 -2.07 -3.27
C VAL A 529 -14.39 -2.99 -3.38
N LEU A 530 -14.33 -4.19 -2.81
CA LEU A 530 -15.44 -5.12 -2.87
C LEU A 530 -16.63 -4.64 -2.02
N GLU A 531 -17.86 -4.76 -2.54
CA GLU A 531 -19.08 -4.26 -1.89
C GLU A 531 -19.27 -4.81 -0.46
N ASN A 532 -18.86 -6.06 -0.21
CA ASN A 532 -18.97 -6.73 1.08
C ASN A 532 -17.64 -6.78 1.87
N ALA A 533 -16.66 -5.95 1.52
CA ALA A 533 -15.39 -5.91 2.23
C ALA A 533 -15.61 -5.49 3.71
N PRO A 534 -15.06 -6.25 4.69
CA PRO A 534 -15.21 -5.90 6.09
C PRO A 534 -14.40 -4.64 6.44
N ASN A 535 -14.82 -3.98 7.53
CA ASN A 535 -13.96 -3.00 8.19
C ASN A 535 -12.83 -3.72 8.93
N ILE A 536 -11.68 -3.06 9.02
CA ILE A 536 -10.46 -3.58 9.66
C ILE A 536 -9.98 -2.65 10.78
N ASN A 537 -9.11 -3.16 11.63
CA ASN A 537 -8.41 -2.40 12.68
C ASN A 537 -6.91 -2.40 12.36
N VAL A 538 -6.27 -1.23 12.41
CA VAL A 538 -4.86 -1.08 12.00
C VAL A 538 -4.01 -0.72 13.21
N ALA A 539 -2.99 -1.52 13.49
CA ALA A 539 -1.92 -1.17 14.42
C ALA A 539 -0.83 -0.37 13.69
N THR A 540 -0.51 0.80 14.20
CA THR A 540 0.53 1.68 13.63
C THR A 540 1.20 2.50 14.72
N ILE A 541 1.92 3.56 14.36
CA ILE A 541 2.52 4.53 15.28
C ILE A 541 1.74 5.84 15.32
N ASP A 542 1.83 6.56 16.44
CA ASP A 542 1.14 7.85 16.63
C ASP A 542 1.57 8.94 15.64
N PHE A 543 2.84 8.98 15.20
CA PHE A 543 3.26 9.87 14.10
C PHE A 543 2.38 9.71 12.85
N LEU A 544 2.17 8.47 12.40
CA LEU A 544 1.32 8.20 11.24
C LEU A 544 -0.14 8.50 11.57
N ALA A 545 -0.64 8.06 12.72
CA ALA A 545 -2.03 8.30 13.12
C ALA A 545 -2.40 9.79 13.22
N ASN A 546 -1.42 10.66 13.48
CA ASN A 546 -1.57 12.12 13.48
C ASN A 546 -1.44 12.77 12.08
N GLY A 547 -1.29 11.97 11.02
CA GLY A 547 -1.18 12.45 9.64
C GLY A 547 0.26 12.68 9.16
N GLY A 548 1.26 12.22 9.92
CA GLY A 548 2.65 12.20 9.45
C GLY A 548 2.80 11.44 8.13
N ASP A 549 3.72 11.87 7.27
CA ASP A 549 3.90 11.36 5.90
C ASP A 549 2.60 11.41 5.05
N ASP A 550 1.72 12.38 5.33
CA ASP A 550 0.44 12.63 4.66
C ASP A 550 -0.58 11.48 4.76
N TYR A 551 -0.47 10.60 5.78
CA TYR A 551 -1.36 9.45 5.91
C TYR A 551 -2.83 9.87 6.21
N PRO A 552 -3.79 9.56 5.32
CA PRO A 552 -5.15 10.09 5.39
C PRO A 552 -6.07 9.24 6.27
N TRP A 553 -6.04 9.42 7.59
CA TRP A 553 -6.92 8.70 8.53
C TRP A 553 -8.30 9.34 8.75
N GLU A 554 -8.67 10.36 7.95
CA GLU A 554 -9.94 11.09 8.04
C GLU A 554 -10.24 11.70 9.42
N GLY A 555 -9.21 12.07 10.19
CA GLY A 555 -9.38 12.62 11.53
C GLY A 555 -9.94 11.62 12.55
N ARG A 556 -9.79 10.32 12.31
CA ARG A 556 -10.24 9.25 13.23
C ARG A 556 -9.43 9.27 14.52
N GLU A 557 -10.13 9.00 15.62
CA GLU A 557 -9.50 8.76 16.92
C GLU A 557 -8.73 7.43 16.91
N TYR A 558 -7.60 7.39 17.62
CA TYR A 558 -6.79 6.20 17.83
C TYR A 558 -6.62 5.91 19.32
N ILE A 559 -6.27 4.66 19.65
CA ILE A 559 -6.04 4.22 21.03
C ILE A 559 -4.54 3.98 21.23
N LYS A 560 -3.89 4.79 22.06
CA LYS A 560 -2.45 4.70 22.39
C LYS A 560 -2.19 3.64 23.46
N LEU A 561 -1.28 2.70 23.20
CA LEU A 561 -1.06 1.50 24.02
C LEU A 561 0.07 1.62 25.06
N GLY A 562 0.61 2.83 25.26
CA GLY A 562 1.60 3.14 26.30
C GLY A 562 2.96 2.47 26.12
N VAL A 563 3.24 1.89 24.95
CA VAL A 563 4.50 1.22 24.59
C VAL A 563 5.10 1.90 23.35
N SER A 564 6.39 2.19 23.37
CA SER A 564 7.07 2.73 22.18
C SER A 564 7.21 1.67 21.10
N TYR A 565 7.32 2.08 19.84
CA TYR A 565 7.58 1.15 18.74
C TYR A 565 8.95 0.44 18.83
N GLN A 566 9.95 1.08 19.46
CA GLN A 566 11.21 0.43 19.83
C GLN A 566 11.00 -0.68 20.87
N GLU A 567 10.23 -0.40 21.93
CA GLU A 567 9.94 -1.38 22.98
C GLU A 567 9.07 -2.53 22.43
N ALA A 568 8.14 -2.22 21.51
CA ALA A 568 7.38 -3.22 20.76
C ALA A 568 8.29 -4.13 19.93
N LEU A 569 9.29 -3.57 19.24
CA LEU A 569 10.30 -4.33 18.51
C LEU A 569 11.11 -5.24 19.44
N PHE A 570 11.64 -4.69 20.54
CA PHE A 570 12.38 -5.47 21.54
C PHE A 570 11.56 -6.63 22.09
N ASN A 571 10.32 -6.36 22.53
CA ASN A 571 9.41 -7.38 23.08
C ASN A 571 9.05 -8.42 22.04
N TYR A 572 8.82 -8.01 20.79
CA TYR A 572 8.50 -8.95 19.73
C TYR A 572 9.69 -9.86 19.37
N ILE A 573 10.91 -9.32 19.28
CA ILE A 573 12.11 -10.12 19.04
C ILE A 573 12.33 -11.13 20.18
N THR A 574 12.19 -10.69 21.43
CA THR A 574 12.48 -11.51 22.60
C THR A 574 11.36 -12.50 22.92
N ASP A 575 10.13 -12.04 23.08
CA ASP A 575 8.99 -12.85 23.49
C ASP A 575 8.20 -13.40 22.29
N GLY A 576 8.00 -12.59 21.25
CA GLY A 576 7.19 -12.95 20.09
C GLY A 576 7.85 -13.96 19.16
N LEU A 577 9.15 -13.80 18.94
CA LEU A 577 9.98 -14.67 18.11
C LEU A 577 10.86 -15.63 18.93
N ASN A 578 10.82 -15.53 20.26
CA ASN A 578 11.60 -16.37 21.16
C ASN A 578 13.10 -16.33 20.80
N ASN A 579 13.62 -15.11 20.64
CA ASN A 579 15.02 -14.79 20.37
C ASN A 579 15.59 -15.30 19.02
N LEU A 580 14.74 -15.62 18.03
CA LEU A 580 15.16 -16.11 16.71
C LEU A 580 14.42 -15.42 15.55
N ILE A 581 15.14 -14.72 14.69
CA ILE A 581 14.61 -14.19 13.42
C ILE A 581 14.84 -15.25 12.33
N ASP A 582 13.82 -16.08 12.12
CA ASP A 582 13.83 -17.28 11.25
C ASP A 582 13.78 -16.93 9.76
N SER A 583 14.55 -17.67 8.97
CA SER A 583 14.61 -17.55 7.52
C SER A 583 13.31 -17.90 6.80
N ASN A 584 12.47 -18.79 7.36
CA ASN A 584 11.16 -19.09 6.75
C ASN A 584 10.15 -17.96 6.92
N LYS A 585 10.39 -17.03 7.85
CA LYS A 585 9.48 -15.90 8.07
C LYS A 585 10.03 -14.60 7.50
N TYR A 586 11.34 -14.38 7.59
CA TYR A 586 11.97 -13.12 7.19
C TYR A 586 12.85 -13.22 5.94
N GLY A 587 12.86 -14.37 5.25
CA GLY A 587 13.57 -14.56 3.99
C GLY A 587 12.97 -13.76 2.83
N ASN A 588 13.76 -13.64 1.75
CA ASN A 588 13.46 -12.80 0.57
C ASN A 588 12.30 -13.33 -0.31
N THR A 589 11.76 -14.52 -0.05
CA THR A 589 10.72 -15.15 -0.90
C THR A 589 9.30 -14.86 -0.44
N ILE A 590 9.11 -14.12 0.64
CA ILE A 590 7.79 -13.85 1.23
C ILE A 590 7.60 -12.35 1.24
N GLN A 591 6.57 -11.87 0.55
CA GLN A 591 6.21 -10.46 0.45
C GLN A 591 4.71 -10.27 0.75
N ASN A 592 4.43 -9.34 1.65
CA ASN A 592 3.15 -8.69 1.87
C ASN A 592 2.93 -7.50 0.93
N VAL A 593 3.96 -6.88 0.36
CA VAL A 593 3.85 -5.82 -0.66
C VAL A 593 4.53 -6.33 -1.92
N ILE A 594 3.73 -6.51 -2.96
CA ILE A 594 4.17 -7.02 -4.25
C ILE A 594 4.16 -5.84 -5.23
N LEU A 595 5.33 -5.49 -5.73
CA LEU A 595 5.51 -4.42 -6.71
C LEU A 595 5.25 -4.98 -8.10
N ASP A 596 4.28 -4.39 -8.78
CA ASP A 596 3.74 -4.79 -10.08
C ASP A 596 3.02 -6.15 -10.06
N ASP A 597 1.93 -6.22 -10.83
CA ASP A 597 1.14 -7.46 -11.02
C ASP A 597 2.02 -8.61 -11.57
N LEU A 598 3.16 -8.26 -12.19
CA LEU A 598 4.19 -9.17 -12.70
C LEU A 598 4.83 -10.03 -11.58
N ASP A 599 5.09 -9.46 -10.41
CA ASP A 599 5.62 -10.20 -9.25
C ASP A 599 4.49 -10.98 -8.54
N TYR A 600 3.24 -10.50 -8.65
CA TYR A 600 2.07 -11.19 -8.11
C TYR A 600 1.85 -12.53 -8.83
N PHE A 601 1.76 -12.54 -10.17
CA PHE A 601 1.61 -13.78 -10.94
C PHE A 601 2.79 -14.75 -10.76
N ALA A 602 4.01 -14.25 -10.54
CA ALA A 602 5.16 -15.08 -10.19
C ALA A 602 5.01 -15.72 -8.79
N SER A 603 4.45 -14.99 -7.82
CA SER A 603 4.24 -15.43 -6.43
C SER A 603 3.00 -16.30 -6.23
N THR A 604 1.97 -16.19 -7.09
CA THR A 604 0.69 -16.91 -6.98
C THR A 604 0.67 -18.27 -7.66
N LYS A 605 1.75 -18.71 -8.31
CA LYS A 605 1.83 -20.06 -8.90
C LYS A 605 1.50 -21.11 -7.85
N LEU A 606 0.25 -21.57 -7.84
CA LEU A 606 -0.16 -22.76 -7.12
C LEU A 606 0.57 -23.94 -7.74
N ASN A 607 1.03 -24.88 -6.89
CA ASN A 607 1.83 -26.04 -7.31
C ASN A 607 0.97 -27.07 -8.10
N VAL A 608 0.50 -26.71 -9.29
CA VAL A 608 -0.08 -27.63 -10.28
C VAL A 608 0.99 -27.88 -11.34
N ASP A 609 1.48 -29.13 -11.46
CA ASP A 609 2.51 -29.48 -12.45
C ASP A 609 1.84 -29.71 -13.81
N ILE A 610 1.81 -28.66 -14.63
CA ILE A 610 1.42 -28.74 -16.04
C ILE A 610 2.67 -28.98 -16.90
N LYS A 611 2.62 -30.03 -17.72
CA LYS A 611 3.73 -30.39 -18.59
C LYS A 611 3.26 -30.67 -20.01
N HIS A 612 3.81 -29.96 -20.99
CA HIS A 612 3.69 -30.30 -22.40
C HIS A 612 4.27 -31.70 -22.70
N ILE A 613 3.49 -32.53 -23.37
CA ILE A 613 3.82 -33.93 -23.67
C ILE A 613 4.21 -34.09 -25.14
N SER A 614 3.41 -33.54 -26.05
CA SER A 614 3.69 -33.55 -27.49
C SER A 614 2.79 -32.58 -28.24
N THR A 615 3.28 -32.12 -29.39
CA THR A 615 2.50 -31.45 -30.44
C THR A 615 2.49 -32.38 -31.66
N PHE A 616 1.33 -32.56 -32.28
CA PHE A 616 1.16 -33.23 -33.56
C PHE A 616 0.78 -32.18 -34.61
N GLU A 617 1.60 -32.04 -35.65
CA GLU A 617 1.29 -31.16 -36.79
C GLU A 617 0.54 -31.98 -37.86
N THR A 618 -0.60 -31.47 -38.34
CA THR A 618 -1.34 -32.05 -39.47
C THR A 618 -0.56 -31.89 -40.78
N GLY A 619 0.33 -30.89 -40.83
CA GLY A 619 1.14 -30.52 -41.99
C GLY A 619 0.47 -29.49 -42.92
N VAL A 620 -0.65 -28.92 -42.47
CA VAL A 620 -1.39 -27.83 -43.09
C VAL A 620 -1.24 -26.60 -42.19
N TYR A 621 -1.07 -25.42 -42.80
CA TYR A 621 -1.01 -24.13 -42.12
C TYR A 621 -2.04 -23.23 -42.81
N ASP A 622 -3.17 -23.00 -42.16
CA ASP A 622 -4.28 -22.13 -42.60
C ASP A 622 -5.39 -22.20 -41.53
N GLU A 623 -6.28 -21.21 -41.54
CA GLU A 623 -7.52 -21.17 -40.74
C GLU A 623 -8.28 -22.51 -40.92
N SER A 624 -8.72 -23.11 -39.80
CA SER A 624 -9.56 -24.32 -39.75
C SER A 624 -8.94 -25.73 -39.97
N ALA A 625 -7.64 -25.93 -39.72
CA ALA A 625 -7.01 -27.25 -39.90
C ALA A 625 -7.10 -28.23 -38.69
N ALA A 626 -7.38 -27.73 -37.48
CA ALA A 626 -7.51 -28.52 -36.24
C ALA A 626 -8.32 -27.77 -35.16
N GLU A 627 -9.64 -27.74 -35.31
CA GLU A 627 -10.56 -26.89 -34.52
C GLU A 627 -11.09 -27.61 -33.28
N ILE A 628 -12.30 -28.18 -33.36
CA ILE A 628 -12.96 -28.86 -32.25
C ILE A 628 -12.38 -30.26 -32.05
N VAL A 629 -11.93 -30.53 -30.83
CA VAL A 629 -11.41 -31.84 -30.40
C VAL A 629 -12.37 -32.54 -29.44
N ALA A 630 -12.52 -33.85 -29.58
CA ALA A 630 -13.30 -34.69 -28.67
C ALA A 630 -12.62 -36.04 -28.43
N TYR A 631 -12.70 -36.58 -27.20
CA TYR A 631 -12.04 -37.82 -26.81
C TYR A 631 -13.01 -38.93 -26.39
N ASP A 632 -12.84 -40.13 -26.94
CA ASP A 632 -13.56 -41.32 -26.49
C ASP A 632 -12.68 -42.17 -25.55
N ASN A 633 -13.04 -42.22 -24.27
CA ASN A 633 -12.33 -43.05 -23.30
C ASN A 633 -12.50 -44.58 -23.56
N ILE A 634 -13.55 -45.00 -24.28
CA ILE A 634 -13.81 -46.42 -24.55
C ILE A 634 -12.84 -46.96 -25.61
N THR A 635 -12.64 -46.19 -26.68
CA THR A 635 -11.77 -46.58 -27.80
C THR A 635 -10.38 -45.97 -27.73
N SER A 636 -10.14 -45.03 -26.81
CA SER A 636 -8.90 -44.25 -26.71
C SER A 636 -8.57 -43.50 -28.00
N ARG A 637 -9.60 -43.01 -28.67
CA ARG A 637 -9.50 -42.22 -29.91
C ARG A 637 -9.76 -40.76 -29.62
N LEU A 638 -8.97 -39.92 -30.26
CA LEU A 638 -9.18 -38.48 -30.32
C LEU A 638 -9.73 -38.14 -31.71
N PHE A 639 -10.75 -37.31 -31.74
CA PHE A 639 -11.36 -36.78 -32.95
C PHE A 639 -11.02 -35.30 -33.05
N SER A 640 -10.69 -34.83 -34.25
CA SER A 640 -10.43 -33.42 -34.54
C SER A 640 -11.20 -33.03 -35.79
N ILE A 641 -11.86 -31.87 -35.75
CA ILE A 641 -12.40 -31.26 -36.95
C ILE A 641 -11.27 -30.60 -37.73
N ASN A 642 -11.29 -30.81 -39.04
CA ASN A 642 -10.49 -30.13 -40.04
C ASN A 642 -11.50 -29.65 -41.09
N ALA A 643 -12.09 -28.48 -40.84
CA ALA A 643 -13.14 -27.94 -41.69
C ALA A 643 -12.60 -27.57 -43.08
N MET A 644 -11.32 -27.20 -43.20
CA MET A 644 -10.66 -26.97 -44.50
C MET A 644 -10.77 -28.18 -45.44
N ASP A 645 -10.54 -29.40 -44.93
CA ASP A 645 -10.71 -30.65 -45.70
C ASP A 645 -12.16 -31.19 -45.68
N GLY A 646 -13.08 -30.50 -44.99
CA GLY A 646 -14.46 -30.92 -44.73
C GLY A 646 -14.50 -32.30 -44.07
N SER A 647 -13.68 -32.50 -43.04
CA SER A 647 -13.43 -33.82 -42.47
C SER A 647 -13.23 -33.86 -40.95
N CYS A 648 -13.49 -35.03 -40.38
CA CYS A 648 -13.17 -35.39 -39.00
C CYS A 648 -12.02 -36.41 -39.01
N ASP A 649 -10.87 -35.99 -38.50
CA ASP A 649 -9.69 -36.81 -38.36
C ASP A 649 -9.76 -37.67 -37.10
N VAL A 650 -9.38 -38.94 -37.22
CA VAL A 650 -9.43 -39.92 -36.14
C VAL A 650 -8.02 -40.37 -35.76
N TYR A 651 -7.61 -40.04 -34.53
CA TYR A 651 -6.27 -40.31 -34.00
C TYR A 651 -6.30 -41.41 -32.93
N ASP A 652 -5.32 -42.32 -32.96
CA ASP A 652 -5.01 -43.21 -31.83
C ASP A 652 -4.31 -42.40 -30.74
N MET A 653 -4.96 -42.30 -29.58
CA MET A 653 -4.46 -41.59 -28.41
C MET A 653 -4.11 -42.56 -27.26
N SER A 654 -3.96 -43.86 -27.53
CA SER A 654 -3.44 -44.83 -26.55
C SER A 654 -2.02 -44.50 -26.06
N LYS A 655 -1.27 -43.66 -26.81
CA LYS A 655 0.01 -43.08 -26.40
C LYS A 655 0.00 -41.56 -26.58
N PRO A 656 -0.34 -40.80 -25.53
CA PRO A 656 -0.46 -39.34 -25.59
C PRO A 656 0.79 -38.60 -26.09
N SER A 657 1.99 -39.19 -25.98
CA SER A 657 3.25 -38.62 -26.49
C SER A 657 3.46 -38.77 -28.00
N LYS A 658 2.53 -39.43 -28.69
CA LYS A 658 2.60 -39.67 -30.13
C LYS A 658 1.21 -40.02 -30.66
N LEU A 659 0.47 -39.00 -31.08
CA LEU A 659 -0.76 -39.18 -31.85
C LEU A 659 -0.44 -39.83 -33.20
N VAL A 660 -1.33 -40.70 -33.66
CA VAL A 660 -1.23 -41.38 -34.96
C VAL A 660 -2.58 -41.29 -35.64
N LEU A 661 -2.64 -40.62 -36.80
CA LEU A 661 -3.83 -40.60 -37.64
C LEU A 661 -4.16 -42.03 -38.11
N GLU A 662 -5.30 -42.56 -37.68
CA GLU A 662 -5.79 -43.90 -38.05
C GLU A 662 -6.74 -43.87 -39.24
N ASN A 663 -7.61 -42.86 -39.29
CA ASN A 663 -8.67 -42.75 -40.29
C ASN A 663 -9.15 -41.30 -40.43
N GLN A 664 -9.97 -41.05 -41.45
CA GLN A 664 -10.62 -39.76 -41.68
C GLN A 664 -12.04 -40.00 -42.19
N ILE A 665 -13.02 -39.27 -41.64
CA ILE A 665 -14.41 -39.26 -42.09
C ILE A 665 -14.64 -37.92 -42.77
N SER A 666 -14.85 -37.91 -44.08
CA SER A 666 -14.98 -36.66 -44.85
C SER A 666 -16.33 -36.59 -45.54
N TYR A 667 -16.87 -35.38 -45.65
CA TYR A 667 -18.08 -35.04 -46.38
C TYR A 667 -17.82 -34.11 -47.57
N SER A 668 -16.57 -33.71 -47.79
CA SER A 668 -16.16 -32.80 -48.89
C SER A 668 -16.52 -33.33 -50.29
N TYR A 669 -16.67 -34.65 -50.47
CA TYR A 669 -17.13 -35.23 -51.74
C TYR A 669 -18.59 -34.88 -52.08
N LEU A 670 -19.35 -34.35 -51.13
CA LEU A 670 -20.69 -33.79 -51.29
C LEU A 670 -20.71 -32.26 -51.30
N GLY A 671 -19.54 -31.60 -51.19
CA GLY A 671 -19.44 -30.16 -50.98
C GLY A 671 -19.95 -29.71 -49.61
N MET A 672 -19.92 -30.60 -48.62
CA MET A 672 -20.38 -30.33 -47.25
C MET A 672 -19.20 -30.34 -46.29
N GLU A 673 -19.27 -29.52 -45.25
CA GLU A 673 -18.25 -29.36 -44.22
C GLU A 673 -18.76 -29.83 -42.85
N ILE A 674 -17.83 -30.10 -41.95
CA ILE A 674 -18.11 -30.59 -40.60
C ILE A 674 -17.59 -29.53 -39.65
N ASN A 675 -18.45 -28.99 -38.78
CA ASN A 675 -18.08 -27.83 -37.94
C ASN A 675 -17.75 -28.30 -36.51
N SER A 676 -18.45 -29.32 -36.02
CA SER A 676 -18.26 -29.77 -34.64
C SER A 676 -18.38 -31.28 -34.46
N VAL A 677 -17.70 -31.77 -33.42
CA VAL A 677 -17.72 -33.16 -32.96
C VAL A 677 -17.92 -33.22 -31.46
N ASP A 678 -18.74 -34.17 -31.02
CA ASP A 678 -18.78 -34.58 -29.62
C ASP A 678 -18.99 -36.09 -29.48
N VAL A 679 -18.61 -36.64 -28.32
CA VAL A 679 -18.61 -38.08 -28.08
C VAL A 679 -19.20 -38.43 -26.73
N HIS A 680 -20.09 -39.43 -26.72
CA HIS A 680 -20.57 -40.03 -25.49
C HIS A 680 -20.67 -41.55 -25.60
N ASN A 681 -20.01 -42.25 -24.68
CA ASN A 681 -20.09 -43.71 -24.52
C ASN A 681 -19.95 -44.52 -25.83
N GLY A 682 -18.94 -44.17 -26.64
CA GLY A 682 -18.63 -44.85 -27.89
C GLY A 682 -19.53 -44.48 -29.08
N ILE A 683 -20.34 -43.43 -28.95
CA ILE A 683 -21.09 -42.81 -30.04
C ILE A 683 -20.52 -41.42 -30.28
N MET A 684 -20.15 -41.13 -31.52
CA MET A 684 -19.74 -39.81 -31.99
C MET A 684 -20.90 -39.15 -32.72
N ALA A 685 -21.10 -37.84 -32.52
CA ALA A 685 -21.99 -37.00 -33.29
C ALA A 685 -21.16 -35.96 -34.06
N LEU A 686 -21.47 -35.77 -35.34
CA LEU A 686 -20.85 -34.77 -36.20
C LEU A 686 -21.92 -33.78 -36.65
N ALA A 687 -21.72 -32.49 -36.42
CA ALA A 687 -22.52 -31.41 -36.99
C ALA A 687 -22.01 -31.09 -38.39
N ILE A 688 -22.90 -31.15 -39.40
CA ILE A 688 -22.50 -31.09 -40.81
C ILE A 688 -23.38 -30.07 -41.55
N GLN A 689 -22.74 -29.05 -42.10
CA GLN A 689 -23.39 -28.01 -42.89
C GLN A 689 -23.71 -28.44 -44.32
N ALA A 690 -24.73 -27.83 -44.91
CA ALA A 690 -25.06 -28.01 -46.32
C ALA A 690 -24.10 -27.24 -47.23
N GLU A 691 -23.96 -27.66 -48.50
CA GLU A 691 -23.17 -26.93 -49.52
C GLU A 691 -23.64 -25.47 -49.70
N ASP A 692 -24.93 -25.23 -49.46
CA ASP A 692 -25.51 -23.90 -49.30
C ASP A 692 -25.83 -23.75 -47.81
N GLU A 693 -25.00 -23.02 -47.08
CA GLU A 693 -25.07 -22.82 -45.62
C GLU A 693 -26.44 -22.32 -45.15
N THR A 694 -27.16 -21.62 -46.04
CA THR A 694 -28.53 -21.13 -45.76
C THR A 694 -29.60 -22.23 -45.79
N LYS A 695 -29.21 -23.49 -45.95
CA LYS A 695 -30.10 -24.65 -45.96
C LYS A 695 -29.84 -25.53 -44.74
N ASP A 696 -30.91 -26.16 -44.27
CA ASP A 696 -30.89 -27.20 -43.25
C ASP A 696 -29.75 -28.21 -43.45
N GLY A 697 -28.87 -28.31 -42.45
CA GLY A 697 -27.81 -29.30 -42.35
C GLY A 697 -28.25 -30.61 -41.70
N MET A 698 -27.28 -31.33 -41.14
CA MET A 698 -27.54 -32.61 -40.47
C MET A 698 -26.57 -32.91 -39.32
N VAL A 699 -27.00 -33.81 -38.44
CA VAL A 699 -26.13 -34.51 -37.49
C VAL A 699 -25.99 -35.97 -37.91
N ALA A 700 -24.76 -36.41 -38.12
CA ALA A 700 -24.43 -37.81 -38.41
C ALA A 700 -23.82 -38.49 -37.17
N PHE A 701 -24.38 -39.64 -36.79
CA PHE A 701 -23.93 -40.43 -35.65
C PHE A 701 -23.08 -41.61 -36.10
N TYR A 702 -21.96 -41.85 -35.41
CA TYR A 702 -21.03 -42.93 -35.72
C TYR A 702 -20.71 -43.78 -34.49
N ASP A 703 -20.44 -45.06 -34.70
CA ASP A 703 -19.84 -45.93 -33.69
C ASP A 703 -18.33 -45.67 -33.66
N THR A 704 -17.79 -45.20 -32.53
CA THR A 704 -16.38 -44.79 -32.42
C THR A 704 -15.41 -45.96 -32.61
N SER A 705 -15.86 -47.21 -32.42
CA SER A 705 -15.00 -48.40 -32.52
C SER A 705 -14.84 -48.88 -33.96
N THR A 706 -15.93 -48.90 -34.71
CA THR A 706 -15.99 -49.39 -36.10
C THR A 706 -15.92 -48.27 -37.13
N LEU A 707 -16.13 -47.01 -36.70
CA LEU A 707 -16.26 -45.82 -37.53
C LEU A 707 -17.38 -45.97 -38.58
N SER A 708 -18.40 -46.76 -38.26
CA SER A 708 -19.57 -46.95 -39.11
C SER A 708 -20.70 -46.00 -38.73
N GLU A 709 -21.35 -45.42 -39.73
CA GLU A 709 -22.51 -44.55 -39.53
C GLU A 709 -23.68 -45.37 -38.93
N LEU A 710 -24.25 -44.83 -37.86
CA LEU A 710 -25.34 -45.42 -37.09
C LEU A 710 -26.70 -44.85 -37.50
N ASN A 711 -26.77 -43.54 -37.71
CA ASN A 711 -27.96 -42.80 -38.09
C ASN A 711 -27.60 -41.36 -38.50
N THR A 712 -28.47 -40.70 -39.26
CA THR A 712 -28.35 -39.29 -39.63
C THR A 712 -29.68 -38.58 -39.40
N VAL A 713 -29.63 -37.35 -38.88
CA VAL A 713 -30.79 -36.55 -38.49
C VAL A 713 -30.68 -35.18 -39.14
N LYS A 714 -31.75 -34.71 -39.80
CA LYS A 714 -31.81 -33.36 -40.34
C LYS A 714 -32.00 -32.33 -39.22
N VAL A 715 -31.25 -31.23 -39.26
CA VAL A 715 -31.32 -30.13 -38.29
C VAL A 715 -31.44 -28.78 -39.01
N GLY A 716 -31.26 -27.65 -38.30
CA GLY A 716 -31.38 -26.30 -38.86
C GLY A 716 -30.26 -25.94 -39.83
N ALA A 717 -30.30 -24.72 -40.37
CA ALA A 717 -29.26 -24.18 -41.23
C ALA A 717 -27.96 -23.94 -40.42
N LEU A 718 -26.81 -24.18 -41.04
CA LEU A 718 -25.49 -24.05 -40.43
C LEU A 718 -25.38 -24.65 -39.01
N PRO A 719 -25.47 -25.99 -38.85
CA PRO A 719 -25.28 -26.63 -37.56
C PRO A 719 -23.82 -26.49 -37.12
N ASP A 720 -23.58 -25.56 -36.23
CA ASP A 720 -22.25 -25.18 -35.82
C ASP A 720 -21.75 -26.08 -34.68
N ALA A 721 -22.24 -25.93 -33.45
CA ALA A 721 -21.88 -26.82 -32.35
C ALA A 721 -22.83 -28.04 -32.16
N VAL A 722 -22.26 -29.18 -31.73
CA VAL A 722 -23.01 -30.34 -31.21
C VAL A 722 -22.52 -30.76 -29.82
N LYS A 723 -23.44 -31.03 -28.89
CA LYS A 723 -23.12 -31.53 -27.55
C LYS A 723 -24.06 -32.62 -27.03
N PHE A 724 -23.49 -33.65 -26.43
CA PHE A 724 -24.19 -34.67 -25.65
C PHE A 724 -24.46 -34.17 -24.23
N SER A 725 -25.64 -34.50 -23.69
CA SER A 725 -25.88 -34.35 -22.26
C SER A 725 -24.96 -35.29 -21.46
N PRO A 726 -24.55 -34.94 -20.23
CA PRO A 726 -23.69 -35.79 -19.40
C PRO A 726 -24.21 -37.23 -19.22
N ASP A 727 -25.53 -37.41 -19.19
CA ASP A 727 -26.18 -38.73 -19.11
C ASP A 727 -26.40 -39.43 -20.47
N GLY A 728 -26.11 -38.77 -21.59
CA GLY A 728 -26.26 -39.26 -22.96
C GLY A 728 -27.70 -39.35 -23.47
N ASN A 729 -28.67 -38.82 -22.73
CA ASN A 729 -30.09 -38.89 -23.10
C ASN A 729 -30.51 -37.84 -24.13
N PHE A 730 -29.72 -36.79 -24.32
CA PHE A 730 -30.00 -35.72 -25.27
C PHE A 730 -28.74 -35.34 -26.05
N VAL A 731 -28.95 -34.86 -27.27
CA VAL A 731 -27.96 -34.13 -28.06
C VAL A 731 -28.54 -32.79 -28.43
N VAL A 732 -27.80 -31.71 -28.18
CA VAL A 732 -28.15 -30.34 -28.51
C VAL A 732 -27.29 -29.91 -29.68
N VAL A 733 -27.90 -29.25 -30.66
CA VAL A 733 -27.23 -28.72 -31.84
C VAL A 733 -27.60 -27.26 -31.97
N SER A 734 -26.59 -26.41 -31.90
CA SER A 734 -26.70 -24.99 -32.23
C SER A 734 -26.74 -24.88 -33.75
N ASN A 735 -27.75 -24.23 -34.30
CA ASN A 735 -27.88 -24.03 -35.74
C ASN A 735 -27.89 -22.52 -35.93
N GLU A 736 -26.73 -22.00 -36.30
CA GLU A 736 -26.41 -20.58 -36.31
C GLU A 736 -27.37 -19.83 -37.22
N GLY A 737 -27.53 -20.33 -38.45
CA GLY A 737 -28.45 -19.73 -39.40
C GLY A 737 -27.98 -18.36 -39.87
N GLN A 738 -26.68 -18.19 -40.13
CA GLN A 738 -26.12 -16.95 -40.63
C GLN A 738 -26.60 -16.58 -42.05
N PRO A 739 -26.63 -15.28 -42.40
CA PRO A 739 -26.94 -14.81 -43.74
C PRO A 739 -25.82 -15.13 -44.72
N ASN A 740 -26.16 -15.24 -46.01
CA ASN A 740 -25.16 -15.36 -47.06
C ASN A 740 -24.43 -14.01 -47.32
N ASP A 741 -23.23 -14.04 -47.90
CA ASP A 741 -22.36 -12.85 -48.15
C ASP A 741 -23.08 -11.59 -48.67
N ASP A 742 -23.96 -11.72 -49.68
CA ASP A 742 -24.66 -10.58 -50.27
C ASP A 742 -25.91 -10.12 -49.50
N TYR A 743 -26.17 -10.76 -48.35
CA TYR A 743 -27.25 -10.52 -47.40
C TYR A 743 -28.64 -10.59 -48.06
N SER A 744 -28.80 -11.50 -49.04
CA SER A 744 -30.06 -11.69 -49.77
C SER A 744 -30.93 -12.81 -49.20
N VAL A 745 -30.33 -13.73 -48.45
CA VAL A 745 -30.99 -14.80 -47.71
C VAL A 745 -30.42 -14.83 -46.31
N ASP A 746 -31.29 -14.59 -45.34
CA ASP A 746 -31.01 -14.63 -43.90
C ASP A 746 -31.90 -15.75 -43.30
N PRO A 747 -31.36 -16.94 -43.03
CA PRO A 747 -32.13 -18.07 -42.55
C PRO A 747 -32.49 -17.92 -41.07
N VAL A 748 -33.32 -18.82 -40.55
CA VAL A 748 -33.73 -18.78 -39.14
C VAL A 748 -32.71 -19.53 -38.29
N GLY A 749 -32.07 -18.83 -37.35
CA GLY A 749 -31.29 -19.44 -36.29
C GLY A 749 -32.15 -20.27 -35.33
N SER A 750 -31.65 -21.44 -34.94
CA SER A 750 -32.45 -22.42 -34.20
C SER A 750 -31.62 -23.38 -33.35
N ILE A 751 -32.27 -24.05 -32.40
CA ILE A 751 -31.63 -25.08 -31.55
C ILE A 751 -32.34 -26.41 -31.77
N SER A 752 -31.61 -27.45 -32.15
CA SER A 752 -32.16 -28.79 -32.34
C SER A 752 -31.88 -29.66 -31.12
N VAL A 753 -32.93 -30.12 -30.44
CA VAL A 753 -32.86 -31.06 -29.32
C VAL A 753 -33.22 -32.45 -29.81
N ILE A 754 -32.23 -33.34 -29.85
CA ILE A 754 -32.36 -34.73 -30.29
C ILE A 754 -32.46 -35.63 -29.05
N ASN A 755 -33.60 -36.28 -28.86
CA ASN A 755 -33.79 -37.19 -27.73
C ASN A 755 -33.24 -38.60 -28.04
N MET A 756 -32.23 -38.99 -27.25
CA MET A 756 -31.47 -40.24 -27.38
C MET A 756 -31.96 -41.36 -26.46
N LYS A 757 -32.97 -41.13 -25.61
CA LYS A 757 -33.53 -42.15 -24.67
C LYS A 757 -34.06 -43.40 -25.40
N GLY A 758 -34.50 -43.26 -26.65
CA GLY A 758 -34.92 -44.37 -27.52
C GLY A 758 -33.78 -45.11 -28.24
N GLY A 759 -32.53 -44.67 -28.02
CA GLY A 759 -31.33 -45.08 -28.75
C GLY A 759 -31.12 -44.32 -30.06
N VAL A 760 -29.87 -44.25 -30.53
CA VAL A 760 -29.42 -43.49 -31.72
C VAL A 760 -30.24 -43.75 -33.00
N LYS A 761 -30.76 -44.97 -33.19
CA LYS A 761 -31.58 -45.33 -34.37
C LYS A 761 -32.96 -44.67 -34.36
N ALA A 762 -33.46 -44.28 -33.18
CA ALA A 762 -34.74 -43.60 -33.01
C ALA A 762 -34.59 -42.07 -32.96
N ALA A 763 -33.36 -41.54 -33.03
CA ALA A 763 -33.07 -40.12 -32.88
C ALA A 763 -33.91 -39.25 -33.82
N HIS A 764 -34.02 -39.62 -35.11
CA HIS A 764 -34.79 -38.89 -36.12
C HIS A 764 -36.30 -38.78 -35.83
N LEU A 765 -36.86 -39.66 -34.99
CA LEU A 765 -38.28 -39.63 -34.61
C LEU A 765 -38.55 -38.68 -33.44
N ASN A 766 -37.51 -38.27 -32.71
CA ASN A 766 -37.61 -37.52 -31.46
C ASN A 766 -36.72 -36.28 -31.46
N THR A 767 -36.56 -35.64 -32.62
CA THR A 767 -35.88 -34.35 -32.77
C THR A 767 -36.89 -33.21 -32.72
N THR A 768 -36.61 -32.19 -31.92
CA THR A 768 -37.40 -30.95 -31.83
C THR A 768 -36.51 -29.78 -32.20
N THR A 769 -36.91 -28.99 -33.19
CA THR A 769 -36.24 -27.72 -33.54
C THR A 769 -36.95 -26.59 -32.81
N LEU A 770 -36.17 -25.78 -32.10
CA LEU A 770 -36.62 -24.65 -31.30
C LEU A 770 -36.17 -23.36 -32.00
N VAL A 771 -37.10 -22.44 -32.22
CA VAL A 771 -36.83 -21.14 -32.83
C VAL A 771 -37.09 -20.07 -31.76
N PRO A 772 -36.07 -19.29 -31.37
CA PRO A 772 -36.27 -18.16 -30.47
C PRO A 772 -37.22 -17.12 -31.10
N ASN A 773 -38.17 -16.61 -30.32
CA ASN A 773 -39.15 -15.64 -30.79
C ASN A 773 -39.41 -14.49 -29.80
N GLU A 774 -38.79 -14.54 -28.62
CA GLU A 774 -38.85 -13.54 -27.56
C GLU A 774 -37.46 -13.43 -26.94
N VAL A 775 -37.04 -12.21 -26.59
CA VAL A 775 -35.75 -11.91 -25.97
C VAL A 775 -35.90 -10.91 -24.83
N GLU A 776 -34.95 -10.93 -23.89
CA GLU A 776 -34.85 -9.89 -22.86
C GLU A 776 -34.45 -8.53 -23.46
N GLU A 777 -34.80 -7.45 -22.76
CA GLU A 777 -34.32 -6.11 -23.08
C GLU A 777 -32.79 -6.05 -23.01
N GLY A 778 -32.15 -5.44 -24.00
CA GLY A 778 -30.68 -5.36 -24.10
C GLY A 778 -30.02 -6.46 -24.94
N VAL A 779 -30.77 -7.46 -25.45
CA VAL A 779 -30.26 -8.34 -26.51
C VAL A 779 -30.15 -7.55 -27.81
N ARG A 780 -29.03 -7.69 -28.53
CA ARG A 780 -28.80 -6.98 -29.79
C ARG A 780 -29.62 -7.65 -30.89
N ILE A 781 -30.54 -6.88 -31.50
CA ILE A 781 -31.29 -7.28 -32.70
C ILE A 781 -31.09 -6.24 -33.79
N PHE A 782 -30.38 -6.57 -34.87
CA PHE A 782 -29.82 -5.56 -35.79
C PHE A 782 -29.58 -6.08 -37.22
N GLY A 783 -29.19 -5.22 -38.16
CA GLY A 783 -29.05 -5.64 -39.56
C GLY A 783 -30.30 -5.45 -40.42
N LYS A 784 -30.24 -5.95 -41.67
CA LYS A 784 -31.11 -5.48 -42.75
C LYS A 784 -32.51 -6.10 -42.72
N GLY A 785 -33.41 -5.45 -42.00
CA GLY A 785 -34.81 -5.91 -41.87
C GLY A 785 -34.98 -6.99 -40.81
N ALA A 786 -34.03 -7.07 -39.89
CA ALA A 786 -33.91 -8.08 -38.86
C ALA A 786 -35.19 -8.28 -38.04
N ASN A 787 -35.46 -9.55 -37.77
CA ASN A 787 -36.40 -9.99 -36.74
C ASN A 787 -35.71 -11.04 -35.89
N ILE A 788 -36.21 -11.22 -34.67
CA ILE A 788 -35.58 -12.05 -33.63
C ILE A 788 -35.12 -13.43 -34.13
N SER A 789 -35.92 -14.10 -34.95
CA SER A 789 -35.63 -15.48 -35.36
C SER A 789 -34.63 -15.61 -36.50
N GLU A 790 -34.52 -14.60 -37.36
CA GLU A 790 -33.50 -14.57 -38.42
C GLU A 790 -32.19 -13.98 -37.88
N ASP A 791 -32.30 -13.06 -36.92
CA ASP A 791 -31.15 -12.34 -36.38
C ASP A 791 -30.42 -13.03 -35.21
N LEU A 792 -31.10 -13.89 -34.44
CA LEU A 792 -30.40 -14.67 -33.42
C LEU A 792 -29.60 -15.79 -34.08
N GLU A 793 -28.30 -15.85 -33.79
CA GLU A 793 -27.36 -16.85 -34.34
C GLU A 793 -26.84 -17.78 -33.22
N PRO A 794 -27.52 -18.91 -32.91
CA PRO A 794 -27.02 -19.84 -31.90
C PRO A 794 -25.77 -20.58 -32.39
N GLU A 795 -24.67 -20.45 -31.67
CA GLU A 795 -23.34 -20.89 -32.14
C GLU A 795 -22.81 -22.05 -31.29
N TYR A 796 -22.56 -21.83 -29.99
CA TYR A 796 -22.08 -22.88 -29.08
C TYR A 796 -23.07 -23.26 -27.98
N ALA A 797 -22.94 -24.48 -27.44
CA ALA A 797 -23.78 -24.97 -26.35
C ALA A 797 -22.99 -25.66 -25.23
N THR A 798 -23.49 -25.52 -23.99
CA THR A 798 -23.11 -26.38 -22.86
C THR A 798 -24.34 -26.90 -22.15
N ILE A 799 -24.23 -28.05 -21.47
CA ILE A 799 -25.35 -28.70 -20.80
C ILE A 799 -25.04 -28.84 -19.31
N SER A 800 -26.00 -28.45 -18.47
CA SER A 800 -25.88 -28.49 -17.01
C SER A 800 -25.47 -29.88 -16.52
N PRO A 801 -24.69 -29.98 -15.42
CA PRO A 801 -24.24 -31.29 -14.90
C PRO A 801 -25.38 -32.27 -14.58
N ASP A 802 -26.59 -31.78 -14.30
CA ASP A 802 -27.77 -32.60 -14.06
C ASP A 802 -28.52 -33.04 -15.34
N SER A 803 -27.98 -32.72 -16.52
CA SER A 803 -28.50 -33.06 -17.86
C SER A 803 -29.89 -32.49 -18.20
N LYS A 804 -30.36 -31.47 -17.47
CA LYS A 804 -31.72 -30.93 -17.68
C LYS A 804 -31.78 -29.65 -18.51
N THR A 805 -30.72 -28.85 -18.48
CA THR A 805 -30.73 -27.51 -19.06
C THR A 805 -29.56 -27.37 -20.02
N ALA A 806 -29.81 -26.86 -21.22
CA ALA A 806 -28.75 -26.39 -22.10
C ALA A 806 -28.69 -24.86 -22.07
N TYR A 807 -27.48 -24.34 -22.08
CA TYR A 807 -27.15 -22.93 -22.25
C TYR A 807 -26.48 -22.82 -23.61
N VAL A 808 -27.08 -22.02 -24.49
CA VAL A 808 -26.63 -21.84 -25.87
C VAL A 808 -26.32 -20.37 -26.06
N VAL A 809 -25.14 -20.05 -26.57
CA VAL A 809 -24.77 -18.65 -26.82
C VAL A 809 -25.25 -18.22 -28.20
N ALA A 810 -25.53 -16.93 -28.35
CA ALA A 810 -25.62 -16.26 -29.63
C ALA A 810 -24.70 -15.04 -29.55
N GLN A 811 -23.51 -15.15 -30.16
CA GLN A 811 -22.36 -14.30 -29.87
C GLN A 811 -22.56 -12.88 -30.40
N GLU A 812 -23.00 -12.71 -31.63
CA GLU A 812 -23.29 -11.44 -32.31
C GLU A 812 -24.38 -10.70 -31.54
N ASN A 813 -25.36 -11.44 -31.03
CA ASN A 813 -26.47 -10.90 -30.27
C ASN A 813 -26.12 -10.56 -28.81
N ASN A 814 -24.93 -10.97 -28.35
CA ASN A 814 -24.45 -10.84 -26.98
C ASN A 814 -25.45 -11.45 -25.97
N ALA A 815 -25.90 -12.68 -26.25
CA ALA A 815 -27.01 -13.31 -25.54
C ALA A 815 -26.76 -14.77 -25.16
N MET A 816 -27.48 -15.24 -24.13
CA MET A 816 -27.50 -16.65 -23.72
C MET A 816 -28.93 -17.19 -23.69
N ILE A 817 -29.19 -18.19 -24.52
CA ILE A 817 -30.46 -18.90 -24.66
C ILE A 817 -30.48 -20.09 -23.69
N VAL A 818 -31.55 -20.22 -22.90
CA VAL A 818 -31.69 -21.30 -21.91
C VAL A 818 -32.80 -22.26 -22.33
N VAL A 819 -32.45 -23.53 -22.52
CA VAL A 819 -33.33 -24.59 -23.02
C VAL A 819 -33.56 -25.67 -21.96
N ASP A 820 -34.82 -25.95 -21.66
CA ASP A 820 -35.21 -27.13 -20.87
C ASP A 820 -35.25 -28.36 -21.80
N LEU A 821 -34.38 -29.33 -21.55
CA LEU A 821 -34.17 -30.50 -22.41
C LEU A 821 -35.28 -31.56 -22.27
N GLU A 822 -35.92 -31.65 -21.11
CA GLU A 822 -36.99 -32.63 -20.87
C GLU A 822 -38.28 -32.24 -21.60
N THR A 823 -38.58 -30.95 -21.64
CA THR A 823 -39.74 -30.39 -22.34
C THR A 823 -39.43 -29.97 -23.77
N ALA A 824 -38.13 -29.84 -24.12
CA ALA A 824 -37.64 -29.25 -25.36
C ALA A 824 -38.28 -27.87 -25.60
N THR A 825 -38.04 -26.94 -24.68
CA THR A 825 -38.55 -25.56 -24.78
C THR A 825 -37.49 -24.53 -24.42
N ILE A 826 -37.49 -23.39 -25.13
CA ILE A 826 -36.72 -22.21 -24.73
C ILE A 826 -37.45 -21.58 -23.54
N THR A 827 -36.72 -21.41 -22.44
CA THR A 827 -37.23 -20.86 -21.18
C THR A 827 -36.89 -19.39 -21.01
N ASN A 828 -35.75 -18.95 -21.54
CA ASN A 828 -35.37 -17.54 -21.58
C ASN A 828 -34.27 -17.28 -22.62
N VAL A 829 -34.08 -16.01 -22.98
CA VAL A 829 -32.93 -15.50 -23.73
C VAL A 829 -32.41 -14.26 -22.99
N TYR A 830 -31.32 -14.43 -22.25
CA TYR A 830 -30.72 -13.38 -21.41
C TYR A 830 -29.81 -12.48 -22.23
N SER A 831 -29.86 -11.17 -21.97
CA SER A 831 -28.78 -10.26 -22.39
C SER A 831 -27.58 -10.46 -21.47
N LEU A 832 -26.37 -10.51 -22.05
CA LEU A 832 -25.13 -10.59 -21.26
C LEU A 832 -24.62 -9.21 -20.83
N GLY A 833 -25.17 -8.12 -21.39
CA GLY A 833 -24.77 -6.76 -21.05
C GLY A 833 -23.37 -6.38 -21.53
N TYR A 834 -22.79 -5.33 -20.96
CA TYR A 834 -21.51 -4.78 -21.40
C TYR A 834 -20.58 -4.52 -20.23
N LYS A 835 -19.28 -4.75 -20.44
CA LYS A 835 -18.20 -4.37 -19.54
C LYS A 835 -17.85 -2.90 -19.72
N ASP A 836 -17.93 -2.13 -18.63
CA ASP A 836 -17.45 -0.75 -18.62
C ASP A 836 -15.92 -0.72 -18.46
N HIS A 837 -15.21 -0.30 -19.51
CA HIS A 837 -13.75 -0.20 -19.52
C HIS A 837 -13.20 1.07 -18.84
N LEU A 838 -14.06 1.98 -18.35
CA LEU A 838 -13.63 3.09 -17.49
C LEU A 838 -13.38 2.65 -16.05
N LEU A 839 -14.00 1.55 -15.63
CA LEU A 839 -13.86 1.08 -14.26
C LEU A 839 -12.45 0.55 -14.00
N PRO A 840 -11.80 0.93 -12.88
CA PRO A 840 -10.51 0.37 -12.50
C PRO A 840 -10.50 -1.15 -12.61
N GLY A 841 -9.43 -1.71 -13.17
CA GLY A 841 -9.33 -3.15 -13.35
C GLY A 841 -9.91 -3.72 -14.65
N ASN A 842 -10.53 -2.88 -15.48
CA ASN A 842 -11.03 -3.25 -16.81
C ASN A 842 -10.23 -2.63 -17.96
N GLY A 843 -9.03 -2.10 -17.70
CA GLY A 843 -8.23 -1.47 -18.75
C GLY A 843 -7.75 -2.44 -19.83
N PHE A 844 -7.51 -1.95 -21.03
CA PHE A 844 -6.99 -2.76 -22.13
C PHE A 844 -6.10 -1.92 -23.04
N ASP A 845 -5.31 -2.58 -23.87
CA ASP A 845 -4.56 -1.91 -24.92
C ASP A 845 -5.46 -1.75 -26.15
N ALA A 846 -5.74 -0.51 -26.53
CA ALA A 846 -6.73 -0.18 -27.56
C ALA A 846 -6.13 0.14 -28.93
N SER A 847 -4.80 0.20 -29.07
CA SER A 847 -4.16 0.68 -30.29
C SER A 847 -2.94 -0.12 -30.68
N ASN A 848 -2.93 -0.59 -31.93
CA ASN A 848 -1.75 -1.16 -32.56
C ASN A 848 -0.82 -0.10 -33.24
N LYS A 849 -0.90 1.18 -32.83
CA LYS A 849 -0.16 2.30 -33.45
C LYS A 849 0.66 3.13 -32.47
N ASP A 850 0.60 2.83 -31.18
CA ASP A 850 1.34 3.60 -30.17
C ASP A 850 2.79 3.06 -29.94
N GLY A 851 3.06 1.84 -30.43
CA GLY A 851 4.37 1.20 -30.39
C GLY A 851 4.79 0.67 -29.02
N LYS A 852 3.84 0.48 -28.10
CA LYS A 852 4.08 -0.03 -26.74
C LYS A 852 2.90 -0.92 -26.32
N ILE A 853 2.99 -1.47 -25.11
CA ILE A 853 1.81 -2.05 -24.44
C ILE A 853 1.24 -0.93 -23.58
N PHE A 854 0.01 -0.50 -23.85
CA PHE A 854 -0.66 0.58 -23.13
C PHE A 854 -2.03 0.18 -22.61
N ILE A 855 -2.02 -0.77 -21.68
CA ILE A 855 -3.20 -1.20 -20.93
C ILE A 855 -3.66 -0.05 -20.03
N THR A 856 -4.79 0.57 -20.37
CA THR A 856 -5.38 1.64 -19.57
C THR A 856 -6.91 1.62 -19.64
N ASN A 857 -7.56 2.39 -18.79
CA ASN A 857 -9.02 2.52 -18.79
C ASN A 857 -9.46 3.48 -19.89
N TRP A 858 -10.41 3.03 -20.70
CA TRP A 858 -10.93 3.77 -21.84
C TRP A 858 -12.43 4.00 -21.72
N PRO A 859 -12.98 5.11 -22.25
CA PRO A 859 -14.42 5.41 -22.25
C PRO A 859 -15.20 4.57 -23.27
N THR A 860 -15.05 3.24 -23.19
CA THR A 860 -15.65 2.24 -24.07
C THR A 860 -16.39 1.17 -23.27
N HIS A 861 -17.31 0.47 -23.94
CA HIS A 861 -18.08 -0.63 -23.36
C HIS A 861 -17.91 -1.91 -24.20
N GLY A 862 -17.28 -2.93 -23.61
CA GLY A 862 -17.01 -4.20 -24.30
C GLY A 862 -18.20 -5.14 -24.18
N ALA A 863 -18.69 -5.65 -25.30
CA ALA A 863 -19.77 -6.63 -25.32
C ALA A 863 -19.22 -8.00 -24.89
N TYR A 864 -19.89 -8.73 -24.00
CA TYR A 864 -19.35 -10.01 -23.51
C TYR A 864 -19.19 -11.07 -24.61
N GLN A 865 -20.12 -11.12 -25.57
CA GLN A 865 -20.04 -11.89 -26.82
C GLN A 865 -19.19 -13.17 -26.73
N PRO A 866 -19.66 -14.18 -25.99
CA PRO A 866 -18.88 -15.39 -25.86
C PRO A 866 -19.01 -16.28 -27.08
N ASP A 867 -17.89 -16.86 -27.51
CA ASP A 867 -17.87 -17.96 -28.48
C ASP A 867 -18.15 -19.28 -27.73
N MET A 868 -17.22 -19.77 -26.91
CA MET A 868 -17.41 -21.02 -26.19
C MET A 868 -17.99 -20.88 -24.76
N LEU A 869 -18.86 -21.83 -24.38
CA LEU A 869 -19.39 -22.00 -23.03
C LEU A 869 -19.02 -23.36 -22.41
N SER A 870 -18.81 -23.38 -21.09
CA SER A 870 -18.70 -24.62 -20.32
C SER A 870 -19.36 -24.52 -18.95
N SER A 871 -20.17 -25.51 -18.56
CA SER A 871 -20.91 -25.49 -17.30
C SER A 871 -20.33 -26.41 -16.22
N PHE A 872 -20.46 -25.99 -14.96
CA PHE A 872 -20.00 -26.74 -13.79
C PHE A 872 -20.94 -26.54 -12.59
N GLU A 873 -20.75 -27.32 -11.53
CA GLU A 873 -21.57 -27.25 -10.33
C GLU A 873 -20.72 -27.01 -9.08
N VAL A 874 -21.15 -26.04 -8.25
CA VAL A 874 -20.60 -25.81 -6.91
C VAL A 874 -21.74 -25.79 -5.91
N ASN A 875 -21.70 -26.68 -4.92
CA ASN A 875 -22.69 -26.79 -3.84
C ASN A 875 -24.15 -26.93 -4.35
N GLY A 876 -24.37 -27.62 -5.47
CA GLY A 876 -25.70 -27.82 -6.06
C GLY A 876 -26.21 -26.67 -6.93
N ASN A 877 -25.40 -25.61 -7.15
CA ASN A 877 -25.73 -24.53 -8.07
C ASN A 877 -24.91 -24.67 -9.36
N THR A 878 -25.57 -24.52 -10.51
CA THR A 878 -24.93 -24.51 -11.81
C THR A 878 -24.37 -23.14 -12.13
N PHE A 879 -23.14 -23.13 -12.64
CA PHE A 879 -22.43 -21.97 -13.14
C PHE A 879 -21.96 -22.24 -14.57
N ILE A 880 -21.76 -21.18 -15.34
CA ILE A 880 -21.33 -21.23 -16.74
C ILE A 880 -20.09 -20.36 -16.86
N VAL A 881 -18.98 -20.93 -17.33
CA VAL A 881 -17.81 -20.19 -17.79
C VAL A 881 -18.01 -19.83 -19.26
N SER A 882 -17.67 -18.61 -19.63
CA SER A 882 -17.71 -18.12 -21.01
C SER A 882 -16.38 -17.51 -21.41
N ALA A 883 -15.94 -17.77 -22.63
CA ALA A 883 -14.77 -17.16 -23.25
C ALA A 883 -15.24 -16.02 -24.16
N ASN A 884 -14.90 -14.78 -23.79
CA ASN A 884 -15.52 -13.56 -24.32
C ASN A 884 -14.67 -12.98 -25.47
N GLU A 885 -14.61 -13.72 -26.58
CA GLU A 885 -13.82 -13.41 -27.78
C GLU A 885 -14.37 -12.19 -28.50
N GLY A 886 -15.52 -12.36 -29.16
CA GLY A 886 -16.44 -11.32 -29.57
C GLY A 886 -16.41 -11.03 -31.05
N ASP A 887 -17.41 -11.52 -31.76
CA ASP A 887 -17.50 -11.36 -33.22
C ASP A 887 -18.49 -10.30 -33.71
N ALA A 888 -18.41 -9.97 -34.99
CA ALA A 888 -19.16 -8.90 -35.62
C ALA A 888 -19.90 -9.42 -36.85
N ARG A 889 -21.08 -8.86 -37.14
CA ARG A 889 -21.71 -9.12 -38.45
C ARG A 889 -21.08 -8.25 -39.54
N ASP A 890 -20.09 -8.80 -40.22
CA ASP A 890 -19.35 -8.16 -41.32
C ASP A 890 -19.43 -8.98 -42.62
N TYR A 891 -20.42 -8.68 -43.47
CA TYR A 891 -20.65 -9.32 -44.76
C TYR A 891 -20.55 -8.30 -45.91
N ASP A 892 -20.26 -8.77 -47.14
CA ASP A 892 -20.22 -7.96 -48.37
C ASP A 892 -21.50 -7.10 -48.57
N GLY A 893 -22.66 -7.62 -48.17
CA GLY A 893 -23.97 -6.98 -48.29
C GLY A 893 -24.40 -6.13 -47.08
N TYR A 894 -23.75 -6.28 -45.93
CA TYR A 894 -24.05 -5.58 -44.68
C TYR A 894 -22.87 -5.69 -43.71
N SER A 895 -22.43 -4.57 -43.16
CA SER A 895 -21.40 -4.54 -42.11
C SER A 895 -21.83 -3.60 -41.00
N GLU A 896 -21.72 -4.05 -39.76
CA GLU A 896 -21.82 -3.15 -38.59
C GLU A 896 -20.47 -2.55 -38.19
N GLU A 897 -19.36 -3.11 -38.68
CA GLU A 897 -18.00 -2.76 -38.26
C GLU A 897 -17.58 -1.40 -38.81
N VAL A 898 -17.07 -0.55 -37.92
CA VAL A 898 -16.37 0.69 -38.25
C VAL A 898 -15.21 0.90 -37.28
N ARG A 899 -14.44 1.97 -37.48
CA ARG A 899 -13.43 2.41 -36.51
C ARG A 899 -13.93 3.60 -35.71
N VAL A 900 -13.48 3.75 -34.47
CA VAL A 900 -13.86 4.89 -33.63
C VAL A 900 -13.51 6.23 -34.28
N ALA A 901 -12.44 6.32 -35.08
CA ALA A 901 -12.10 7.54 -35.81
C ALA A 901 -13.15 7.97 -36.86
N ASP A 902 -13.97 7.04 -37.35
CA ASP A 902 -15.03 7.30 -38.33
C ASP A 902 -16.38 7.63 -37.68
N LEU A 903 -16.49 7.48 -36.36
CA LEU A 903 -17.70 7.83 -35.61
C LEU A 903 -17.86 9.34 -35.45
N LYS A 904 -19.12 9.78 -35.44
CA LYS A 904 -19.51 11.10 -34.91
C LYS A 904 -19.85 10.90 -33.43
N LEU A 905 -18.94 11.27 -32.53
CA LEU A 905 -19.16 11.16 -31.08
C LEU A 905 -19.96 12.35 -30.55
N ASP A 906 -20.88 12.10 -29.62
CA ASP A 906 -21.65 13.14 -28.94
C ASP A 906 -20.68 14.05 -28.12
N PRO A 907 -20.63 15.37 -28.37
CA PRO A 907 -19.82 16.30 -27.58
C PRO A 907 -20.17 16.38 -26.10
N GLU A 908 -21.39 16.03 -25.66
CA GLU A 908 -21.77 16.02 -24.24
C GLU A 908 -21.13 14.84 -23.51
N HIS A 909 -21.15 13.65 -24.11
CA HIS A 909 -20.54 12.43 -23.56
C HIS A 909 -19.01 12.37 -23.79
N TYR A 910 -18.53 12.89 -24.93
CA TYR A 910 -17.13 12.84 -25.37
C TYR A 910 -16.54 14.23 -25.68
N PRO A 911 -16.37 15.12 -24.68
CA PRO A 911 -15.87 16.48 -24.90
C PRO A 911 -14.43 16.54 -25.44
N MET A 912 -13.69 15.42 -25.39
CA MET A 912 -12.32 15.28 -25.88
C MET A 912 -12.22 14.32 -27.09
N ALA A 913 -13.29 14.18 -27.89
CA ALA A 913 -13.35 13.30 -29.06
C ALA A 913 -12.10 13.38 -29.96
N SER A 914 -11.57 14.58 -30.24
CA SER A 914 -10.40 14.75 -31.10
C SER A 914 -9.10 14.14 -30.56
N ILE A 915 -9.01 13.90 -29.25
CA ILE A 915 -7.89 13.19 -28.61
C ILE A 915 -8.19 11.70 -28.58
N LEU A 916 -9.40 11.31 -28.20
CA LEU A 916 -9.80 9.90 -28.16
C LEU A 916 -9.68 9.24 -29.55
N GLN A 917 -10.06 9.94 -30.61
CA GLN A 917 -10.05 9.44 -31.99
C GLN A 917 -8.67 9.46 -32.68
N LEU A 918 -7.59 9.75 -31.95
CA LEU A 918 -6.22 9.60 -32.48
C LEU A 918 -5.90 8.12 -32.71
N GLU A 919 -5.06 7.83 -33.71
CA GLU A 919 -4.71 6.44 -34.05
C GLU A 919 -4.02 5.74 -32.88
N GLU A 920 -3.20 6.45 -32.11
CA GLU A 920 -2.49 5.96 -30.93
C GLU A 920 -3.39 5.79 -29.69
N ASN A 921 -4.65 6.20 -29.76
CA ASN A 921 -5.65 6.04 -28.69
C ASN A 921 -6.77 5.11 -29.18
N LEU A 922 -8.03 5.55 -29.19
CA LEU A 922 -9.16 4.71 -29.62
C LEU A 922 -9.38 4.75 -31.13
N GLY A 923 -8.78 5.67 -31.88
CA GLY A 923 -9.15 5.93 -33.27
C GLY A 923 -9.07 4.69 -34.18
N ARG A 924 -8.18 3.74 -33.85
CA ARG A 924 -8.06 2.47 -34.55
C ARG A 924 -9.01 1.39 -34.05
N LEU A 925 -9.49 1.46 -32.82
CA LEU A 925 -10.36 0.43 -32.23
C LEU A 925 -11.56 0.15 -33.13
N LYS A 926 -11.77 -1.13 -33.46
CA LYS A 926 -12.98 -1.60 -34.14
C LYS A 926 -14.19 -1.51 -33.20
N THR A 927 -15.30 -1.08 -33.77
CA THR A 927 -16.53 -0.77 -33.05
C THR A 927 -17.74 -1.03 -33.95
N THR A 928 -18.94 -0.96 -33.39
CA THR A 928 -20.20 -1.21 -34.09
C THR A 928 -20.98 0.08 -34.33
N THR A 929 -21.74 0.10 -35.44
CA THR A 929 -22.78 1.10 -35.73
C THR A 929 -24.19 0.65 -35.36
N ALA A 930 -24.35 -0.61 -34.94
CA ALA A 930 -25.65 -1.20 -34.60
C ALA A 930 -26.16 -0.77 -33.21
N THR A 931 -25.26 -0.42 -32.30
CA THR A 931 -25.56 0.04 -30.93
C THR A 931 -24.67 1.23 -30.54
N GLY A 932 -25.05 1.95 -29.48
CA GLY A 932 -24.28 3.09 -28.96
C GLY A 932 -24.89 4.48 -29.22
N ASP A 933 -25.91 4.59 -30.08
CA ASP A 933 -26.78 5.78 -30.23
C ASP A 933 -28.06 5.57 -29.40
N HIS A 934 -28.08 6.07 -28.18
CA HIS A 934 -29.16 5.82 -27.20
C HIS A 934 -30.33 6.79 -27.36
N ASP A 935 -30.11 7.99 -27.90
CA ASP A 935 -31.16 8.99 -28.08
C ASP A 935 -31.70 9.09 -29.52
N GLY A 936 -31.03 8.42 -30.48
CA GLY A 936 -31.43 8.26 -31.86
C GLY A 936 -31.17 9.48 -32.74
N ASP A 937 -30.25 10.37 -32.35
CA ASP A 937 -29.94 11.59 -33.08
C ASP A 937 -28.85 11.43 -34.16
N GLY A 938 -28.16 10.28 -34.16
CA GLY A 938 -27.13 9.89 -35.12
C GLY A 938 -25.71 10.33 -34.76
N ASP A 939 -25.44 10.84 -33.54
CA ASP A 939 -24.14 10.66 -32.90
C ASP A 939 -24.13 9.52 -31.87
N ILE A 940 -22.91 9.15 -31.45
CA ILE A 940 -22.65 8.02 -30.56
C ILE A 940 -22.48 8.54 -29.13
N ASP A 941 -23.37 8.11 -28.26
CA ASP A 941 -23.35 8.33 -26.80
C ASP A 941 -22.40 7.38 -26.08
N GLN A 942 -22.20 6.19 -26.65
CA GLN A 942 -21.41 5.12 -26.05
C GLN A 942 -20.60 4.35 -27.11
N ILE A 943 -19.27 4.43 -27.03
CA ILE A 943 -18.36 3.66 -27.88
C ILE A 943 -18.37 2.20 -27.41
N MET A 944 -18.66 1.28 -28.32
CA MET A 944 -18.69 -0.15 -28.07
C MET A 944 -17.42 -0.83 -28.56
N SER A 945 -16.94 -1.89 -27.92
CA SER A 945 -15.91 -2.77 -28.47
C SER A 945 -16.42 -4.20 -28.60
N TYR A 946 -15.93 -4.92 -29.60
CA TYR A 946 -16.18 -6.35 -29.75
C TYR A 946 -15.42 -7.11 -28.68
N GLY A 947 -16.12 -8.06 -28.07
CA GLY A 947 -15.58 -8.83 -26.96
C GLY A 947 -15.37 -8.02 -25.68
N ALA A 948 -15.34 -8.74 -24.57
CA ALA A 948 -14.98 -8.16 -23.28
C ALA A 948 -13.50 -8.41 -22.93
N ARG A 949 -12.73 -9.05 -23.84
CA ARG A 949 -11.29 -9.33 -23.67
C ARG A 949 -10.96 -10.10 -22.39
N SER A 950 -11.87 -10.99 -22.00
CA SER A 950 -11.90 -11.63 -20.68
C SER A 950 -12.56 -13.00 -20.74
N PHE A 951 -12.65 -13.67 -19.59
CA PHE A 951 -13.62 -14.74 -19.41
C PHE A 951 -14.54 -14.36 -18.26
N SER A 952 -15.75 -14.87 -18.29
CA SER A 952 -16.75 -14.61 -17.26
C SER A 952 -17.29 -15.89 -16.65
N ILE A 953 -17.83 -15.78 -15.43
CA ILE A 953 -18.63 -16.81 -14.79
C ILE A 953 -20.03 -16.26 -14.58
N TRP A 954 -21.02 -17.01 -15.05
CA TRP A 954 -22.44 -16.67 -14.98
C TRP A 954 -23.18 -17.64 -14.04
N GLY A 955 -24.22 -17.13 -13.39
CA GLY A 955 -25.21 -17.96 -12.73
C GLY A 955 -26.19 -18.57 -13.74
N SER A 956 -26.90 -19.62 -13.34
CA SER A 956 -27.93 -20.28 -14.17
C SER A 956 -29.07 -19.37 -14.64
N SER A 957 -29.19 -18.17 -14.08
CA SER A 957 -30.20 -17.16 -14.45
C SER A 957 -29.61 -16.01 -15.29
N GLY A 958 -28.43 -16.19 -15.90
CA GLY A 958 -27.80 -15.17 -16.76
C GLY A 958 -27.13 -14.01 -16.03
N ASN A 959 -27.09 -14.02 -14.69
CA ASN A 959 -26.43 -12.97 -13.93
C ASN A 959 -24.91 -13.19 -13.86
N LEU A 960 -24.14 -12.13 -14.09
CA LEU A 960 -22.68 -12.15 -13.95
C LEU A 960 -22.28 -12.40 -12.48
N ILE A 961 -21.40 -13.38 -12.26
CA ILE A 961 -20.86 -13.77 -10.95
C ILE A 961 -19.42 -13.28 -10.79
N PHE A 962 -18.63 -13.39 -11.85
CA PHE A 962 -17.24 -12.98 -11.90
C PHE A 962 -16.87 -12.62 -13.32
N ASP A 963 -15.97 -11.65 -13.46
CA ASP A 963 -15.30 -11.33 -14.71
C ASP A 963 -13.80 -11.15 -14.45
N SER A 964 -12.95 -11.62 -15.38
CA SER A 964 -11.51 -11.52 -15.22
C SER A 964 -10.95 -10.11 -15.42
N GLY A 965 -11.79 -9.14 -15.78
CA GLY A 965 -11.44 -7.75 -16.01
C GLY A 965 -10.42 -7.64 -17.12
N SER A 966 -9.22 -7.22 -16.75
CA SER A 966 -8.05 -7.06 -17.63
C SER A 966 -6.90 -8.00 -17.27
N ALA A 967 -7.21 -9.07 -16.53
CA ALA A 967 -6.20 -10.04 -16.13
C ALA A 967 -5.55 -10.73 -17.34
N LEU A 968 -6.31 -11.04 -18.40
CA LEU A 968 -5.76 -11.70 -19.59
C LEU A 968 -4.75 -10.80 -20.32
N GLU A 969 -5.10 -9.54 -20.57
CA GLU A 969 -4.20 -8.51 -21.11
C GLU A 969 -2.89 -8.41 -20.30
N ARG A 970 -2.99 -8.29 -18.97
CA ARG A 970 -1.81 -8.19 -18.10
C ARG A 970 -0.97 -9.47 -18.10
N MET A 971 -1.61 -10.64 -18.11
CA MET A 971 -0.93 -11.94 -18.10
C MET A 971 -0.15 -12.18 -19.38
N THR A 972 -0.74 -11.88 -20.54
CA THR A 972 -0.12 -12.10 -21.84
C THR A 972 1.04 -11.13 -22.05
N ALA A 973 0.89 -9.88 -21.61
CA ALA A 973 1.95 -8.87 -21.58
C ALA A 973 3.16 -9.32 -20.72
N TRP A 974 2.92 -10.09 -19.67
CA TRP A 974 3.95 -10.62 -18.77
C TRP A 974 4.66 -11.87 -19.30
N VAL A 975 3.92 -12.96 -19.52
CA VAL A 975 4.50 -14.28 -19.84
C VAL A 975 5.15 -14.28 -21.22
N TYR A 976 4.48 -13.65 -22.19
CA TYR A 976 4.90 -13.68 -23.58
C TYR A 976 4.73 -12.31 -24.23
N ARG A 977 5.41 -11.31 -23.67
CA ARG A 977 5.39 -9.91 -24.16
C ARG A 977 5.52 -9.77 -25.67
N ASN A 978 6.36 -10.57 -26.32
CA ASN A 978 6.58 -10.48 -27.77
C ASN A 978 5.42 -11.03 -28.61
N GLY A 979 4.49 -11.78 -28.00
CA GLY A 979 3.23 -12.20 -28.60
C GLY A 979 2.01 -11.57 -27.94
N PHE A 980 2.18 -10.48 -27.19
CA PHE A 980 1.08 -9.71 -26.64
C PHE A 980 0.16 -9.23 -27.76
N ASN A 981 -1.14 -9.52 -27.64
CA ASN A 981 -2.20 -9.23 -28.60
C ASN A 981 -1.70 -9.38 -30.04
N ASN A 982 -1.01 -10.48 -30.33
CA ASN A 982 -0.35 -10.63 -31.61
C ASN A 982 -1.34 -11.01 -32.70
N ASP A 983 -1.11 -10.56 -33.92
CA ASP A 983 -1.87 -10.95 -35.11
C ASP A 983 -0.90 -11.59 -36.10
N GLU A 984 -1.04 -12.88 -36.39
CA GLU A 984 -0.11 -13.63 -37.27
C GLU A 984 1.39 -13.45 -36.92
N GLY A 985 1.71 -13.25 -35.64
CA GLY A 985 3.07 -13.00 -35.15
C GLY A 985 3.53 -11.55 -35.21
N GLU A 986 2.67 -10.60 -35.60
CA GLU A 986 2.88 -9.17 -35.39
C GLU A 986 2.54 -8.80 -33.95
N PHE A 987 3.54 -8.41 -33.17
CA PHE A 987 3.36 -7.88 -31.82
C PHE A 987 2.35 -6.73 -31.82
N ASP A 988 1.40 -6.76 -30.87
CA ASP A 988 0.41 -5.71 -30.66
C ASP A 988 -0.58 -5.55 -31.85
N GLY A 989 -0.58 -6.50 -32.79
CA GLY A 989 -1.41 -6.46 -34.00
C GLY A 989 -2.91 -6.42 -33.74
N ARG A 990 -3.39 -7.07 -32.67
CA ARG A 990 -4.81 -7.21 -32.27
C ARG A 990 -5.28 -6.24 -31.18
N SER A 991 -4.43 -5.33 -30.69
CA SER A 991 -4.85 -4.36 -29.68
C SER A 991 -5.90 -3.37 -30.19
N ASP A 992 -6.01 -3.11 -31.50
CA ASP A 992 -7.12 -2.32 -32.06
C ASP A 992 -8.40 -3.13 -32.32
N ASP A 993 -8.49 -4.38 -31.86
CA ASP A 993 -9.64 -5.28 -32.09
C ASP A 993 -10.07 -6.06 -30.83
N LYS A 994 -9.98 -7.39 -30.81
CA LYS A 994 -10.43 -8.25 -29.70
C LYS A 994 -9.30 -8.61 -28.70
N GLY A 995 -8.08 -8.10 -28.91
CA GLY A 995 -6.96 -8.16 -27.95
C GLY A 995 -6.45 -9.58 -27.67
N PRO A 996 -6.63 -10.12 -26.44
CA PRO A 996 -6.20 -11.48 -26.11
C PRO A 996 -7.04 -12.58 -26.79
N GLU A 997 -8.24 -12.25 -27.26
CA GLU A 997 -9.20 -13.12 -27.99
C GLU A 997 -9.47 -14.46 -27.27
N PRO A 998 -10.18 -14.46 -26.12
CA PRO A 998 -10.47 -15.67 -25.37
C PRO A 998 -11.59 -16.45 -26.05
N GLU A 999 -11.25 -17.59 -26.66
CA GLU A 999 -12.10 -18.33 -27.60
C GLU A 999 -12.63 -19.64 -27.00
N ALA A 1000 -11.72 -20.56 -26.69
CA ALA A 1000 -12.10 -21.85 -26.12
C ALA A 1000 -12.36 -21.77 -24.61
N ALA A 1001 -13.35 -22.52 -24.11
CA ALA A 1001 -13.60 -22.70 -22.68
C ALA A 1001 -13.91 -24.16 -22.32
N THR A 1002 -13.17 -24.75 -21.37
CA THR A 1002 -13.52 -26.07 -20.82
C THR A 1002 -13.31 -26.17 -19.31
N ILE A 1003 -13.95 -27.17 -18.70
CA ILE A 1003 -13.89 -27.44 -17.26
C ILE A 1003 -13.23 -28.79 -17.00
N GLY A 1004 -12.27 -28.79 -16.07
CA GLY A 1004 -11.66 -30.01 -15.53
C GLY A 1004 -11.86 -30.16 -14.02
N HIS A 1005 -12.12 -31.39 -13.59
CA HIS A 1005 -12.21 -31.74 -12.17
C HIS A 1005 -11.00 -32.58 -11.77
N LYS A 1006 -10.25 -32.13 -10.76
CA LYS A 1006 -9.11 -32.87 -10.22
C LYS A 1006 -8.88 -32.57 -8.74
N ASP A 1007 -8.66 -33.63 -7.96
CA ASP A 1007 -8.35 -33.55 -6.52
C ASP A 1007 -9.35 -32.72 -5.68
N GLY A 1008 -10.64 -32.76 -6.06
CA GLY A 1008 -11.70 -32.01 -5.38
C GLY A 1008 -11.76 -30.52 -5.72
N ARG A 1009 -10.95 -30.06 -6.68
CA ARG A 1009 -10.97 -28.71 -7.25
C ARG A 1009 -11.56 -28.73 -8.66
N ILE A 1010 -12.09 -27.59 -9.06
CA ILE A 1010 -12.66 -27.34 -10.39
C ILE A 1010 -11.77 -26.31 -11.08
N TYR A 1011 -11.33 -26.61 -12.29
CA TYR A 1011 -10.44 -25.76 -13.07
C TYR A 1011 -11.12 -25.34 -14.36
N ALA A 1012 -11.03 -24.06 -14.69
CA ALA A 1012 -11.38 -23.53 -16.01
C ALA A 1012 -10.11 -23.39 -16.84
N PHE A 1013 -10.19 -23.82 -18.09
CA PHE A 1013 -9.15 -23.66 -19.11
C PHE A 1013 -9.70 -22.77 -20.20
N ILE A 1014 -9.07 -21.63 -20.43
CA ILE A 1014 -9.51 -20.63 -21.41
C ILE A 1014 -8.43 -20.51 -22.49
N GLY A 1015 -8.78 -20.86 -23.73
CA GLY A 1015 -7.92 -20.70 -24.90
C GLY A 1015 -7.86 -19.24 -25.34
N LEU A 1016 -6.70 -18.80 -25.81
CA LEU A 1016 -6.50 -17.45 -26.36
C LEU A 1016 -6.12 -17.60 -27.82
N GLU A 1017 -7.04 -17.33 -28.75
CA GLU A 1017 -6.91 -17.68 -30.17
C GLU A 1017 -5.68 -17.01 -30.81
N ARG A 1018 -5.71 -15.67 -30.94
CA ARG A 1018 -4.62 -14.90 -31.56
C ARG A 1018 -3.37 -14.83 -30.69
N THR A 1019 -3.56 -14.58 -29.39
CA THR A 1019 -2.43 -14.49 -28.47
C THR A 1019 -1.70 -15.85 -28.31
N GLY A 1020 -2.44 -16.94 -28.50
CA GLY A 1020 -1.96 -18.31 -28.41
C GLY A 1020 -1.93 -18.84 -26.97
N GLY A 1021 -1.94 -20.16 -26.83
CA GLY A 1021 -1.92 -20.83 -25.53
C GLY A 1021 -3.23 -20.75 -24.74
N PHE A 1022 -3.21 -21.18 -23.48
CA PHE A 1022 -4.40 -21.19 -22.64
C PHE A 1022 -4.07 -20.85 -21.19
N VAL A 1023 -4.99 -20.15 -20.52
CA VAL A 1023 -4.89 -19.83 -19.09
C VAL A 1023 -5.68 -20.83 -18.25
N ILE A 1024 -5.24 -21.00 -17.01
CA ILE A 1024 -5.83 -21.94 -16.04
C ILE A 1024 -6.26 -21.17 -14.80
N TYR A 1025 -7.51 -21.33 -14.40
CA TYR A 1025 -8.05 -20.79 -13.16
C TYR A 1025 -8.66 -21.90 -12.31
N ASP A 1026 -8.47 -21.85 -10.99
CA ASP A 1026 -9.28 -22.63 -10.04
C ASP A 1026 -10.59 -21.88 -9.77
N VAL A 1027 -11.69 -22.45 -10.23
CA VAL A 1027 -13.06 -21.91 -10.14
C VAL A 1027 -13.88 -22.63 -9.08
N THR A 1028 -13.25 -23.38 -8.16
CA THR A 1028 -13.91 -24.01 -7.02
C THR A 1028 -14.69 -22.98 -6.19
N ASN A 1029 -14.18 -21.75 -6.13
CA ASN A 1029 -14.91 -20.58 -5.64
C ASN A 1029 -15.30 -19.65 -6.81
N PRO A 1030 -16.53 -19.76 -7.36
CA PRO A 1030 -16.90 -19.07 -8.60
C PRO A 1030 -17.00 -17.54 -8.46
N VAL A 1031 -17.14 -17.01 -7.23
CA VAL A 1031 -17.17 -15.55 -6.99
C VAL A 1031 -15.76 -14.94 -6.85
N SER A 1032 -14.73 -15.78 -6.72
CA SER A 1032 -13.34 -15.33 -6.60
C SER A 1032 -12.40 -16.44 -7.10
N PRO A 1033 -12.35 -16.70 -8.43
CA PRO A 1033 -11.41 -17.64 -9.02
C PRO A 1033 -9.96 -17.26 -8.76
N ASP A 1034 -9.11 -18.27 -8.54
CA ASP A 1034 -7.67 -18.09 -8.36
C ASP A 1034 -6.93 -18.45 -9.66
N PHE A 1035 -6.07 -17.56 -10.14
CA PHE A 1035 -5.20 -17.85 -11.29
C PHE A 1035 -4.16 -18.92 -10.93
N ILE A 1036 -3.91 -19.86 -11.86
CA ILE A 1036 -2.97 -20.97 -11.68
C ILE A 1036 -1.73 -20.80 -12.57
N ASP A 1037 -1.92 -20.78 -13.90
CA ASP A 1037 -0.82 -20.66 -14.86
C ASP A 1037 -1.34 -20.19 -16.23
N TYR A 1038 -0.44 -19.68 -17.06
CA TYR A 1038 -0.67 -19.43 -18.48
C TYR A 1038 0.33 -20.27 -19.28
N ILE A 1039 -0.21 -21.21 -20.07
CA ILE A 1039 0.57 -22.20 -20.79
C ILE A 1039 0.66 -21.78 -22.25
N TYR A 1040 1.86 -21.39 -22.66
CA TYR A 1040 2.19 -21.07 -24.04
C TYR A 1040 3.21 -22.07 -24.61
N THR A 1041 2.87 -22.70 -25.73
CA THR A 1041 3.78 -23.59 -26.47
C THR A 1041 4.12 -22.94 -27.81
N LYS A 1042 5.40 -22.63 -28.00
CA LYS A 1042 5.87 -21.98 -29.21
C LYS A 1042 5.54 -22.81 -30.46
N GLY A 1043 4.81 -22.20 -31.39
CA GLY A 1043 4.44 -22.81 -32.68
C GLY A 1043 2.99 -23.30 -32.73
N ASP A 1044 2.32 -23.39 -31.57
CA ASP A 1044 0.88 -23.60 -31.49
C ASP A 1044 0.19 -22.23 -31.53
N ILE A 1045 -0.72 -22.04 -32.48
CA ILE A 1045 -1.41 -20.77 -32.78
C ILE A 1045 -2.88 -21.07 -33.09
N GLY A 1046 -3.80 -20.27 -32.55
CA GLY A 1046 -5.25 -20.44 -32.69
C GLY A 1046 -5.90 -21.52 -31.81
N PRO A 1047 -5.72 -21.57 -30.48
CA PRO A 1047 -6.47 -22.49 -29.62
C PRO A 1047 -7.99 -22.35 -29.76
N GLU A 1048 -8.61 -23.36 -30.35
CA GLU A 1048 -10.02 -23.35 -30.76
C GLU A 1048 -10.87 -24.33 -29.93
N GLY A 1049 -10.40 -25.58 -29.85
CA GLY A 1049 -10.99 -26.61 -29.01
C GLY A 1049 -10.07 -26.98 -27.86
N ILE A 1050 -10.61 -27.02 -26.63
CA ILE A 1050 -9.90 -27.59 -25.48
C ILE A 1050 -10.72 -28.74 -24.88
N GLU A 1051 -10.11 -29.92 -24.78
CA GLU A 1051 -10.69 -31.11 -24.17
C GLU A 1051 -9.91 -31.50 -22.90
N PHE A 1052 -10.61 -31.60 -21.77
CA PHE A 1052 -10.06 -32.12 -20.52
C PHE A 1052 -10.36 -33.61 -20.35
N ILE A 1053 -9.30 -34.41 -20.27
CA ILE A 1053 -9.41 -35.86 -20.05
C ILE A 1053 -9.15 -36.16 -18.56
N PRO A 1054 -10.12 -36.76 -17.84
CA PRO A 1054 -9.99 -37.09 -16.42
C PRO A 1054 -8.83 -38.04 -16.09
N GLU A 1055 -8.56 -38.16 -14.79
CA GLU A 1055 -7.41 -38.88 -14.22
C GLU A 1055 -7.29 -40.34 -14.70
N ASP A 1056 -6.11 -40.71 -15.21
CA ASP A 1056 -5.74 -42.08 -15.51
C ASP A 1056 -5.42 -42.90 -14.24
N ALA A 1057 -5.20 -44.20 -14.37
CA ALA A 1057 -4.85 -45.07 -13.24
C ALA A 1057 -3.54 -44.69 -12.52
N ASN A 1058 -2.76 -43.75 -13.06
CA ASN A 1058 -1.49 -43.26 -12.52
C ASN A 1058 -1.58 -41.83 -11.98
N GLY A 1059 -2.77 -41.25 -11.85
CA GLY A 1059 -2.92 -39.91 -11.28
C GLY A 1059 -2.84 -38.75 -12.25
N ASN A 1060 -2.78 -39.00 -13.57
CA ASN A 1060 -2.55 -37.96 -14.56
C ASN A 1060 -3.84 -37.62 -15.30
N SER A 1061 -4.20 -36.34 -15.32
CA SER A 1061 -5.18 -35.80 -16.27
C SER A 1061 -4.46 -35.27 -17.50
N LEU A 1062 -5.15 -35.25 -18.64
CA LEU A 1062 -4.63 -34.66 -19.88
C LEU A 1062 -5.48 -33.48 -20.30
N ILE A 1063 -4.84 -32.52 -20.95
CA ILE A 1063 -5.49 -31.39 -21.62
C ILE A 1063 -5.06 -31.49 -23.08
N VAL A 1064 -6.02 -31.51 -23.99
CA VAL A 1064 -5.79 -31.54 -25.43
C VAL A 1064 -6.28 -30.22 -26.00
N VAL A 1065 -5.45 -29.58 -26.82
CA VAL A 1065 -5.74 -28.29 -27.44
C VAL A 1065 -5.64 -28.47 -28.95
N GLY A 1066 -6.73 -28.23 -29.68
CA GLY A 1066 -6.72 -28.02 -31.13
C GLY A 1066 -6.32 -26.58 -31.43
N ASN A 1067 -5.34 -26.40 -32.33
CA ASN A 1067 -4.79 -25.10 -32.69
C ASN A 1067 -5.01 -24.91 -34.19
N GLU A 1068 -6.02 -24.14 -34.56
CA GLU A 1068 -6.59 -24.14 -35.91
C GLU A 1068 -5.68 -23.43 -36.93
N VAL A 1069 -5.22 -22.20 -36.67
CA VAL A 1069 -4.22 -21.50 -37.51
C VAL A 1069 -2.95 -22.34 -37.76
N SER A 1070 -2.39 -22.94 -36.70
CA SER A 1070 -1.15 -23.73 -36.83
C SER A 1070 -1.36 -25.15 -37.35
N GLY A 1071 -2.60 -25.62 -37.47
CA GLY A 1071 -2.94 -27.00 -37.80
C GLY A 1071 -2.28 -28.01 -36.86
N SER A 1072 -2.32 -27.74 -35.55
CA SER A 1072 -1.60 -28.53 -34.55
C SER A 1072 -2.53 -29.03 -33.43
N ILE A 1073 -2.26 -30.25 -32.94
CA ILE A 1073 -2.93 -30.80 -31.75
C ILE A 1073 -1.87 -30.97 -30.66
N SER A 1074 -2.04 -30.25 -29.56
CA SER A 1074 -1.11 -30.27 -28.43
C SER A 1074 -1.69 -30.96 -27.21
N VAL A 1075 -0.86 -31.80 -26.58
CA VAL A 1075 -1.25 -32.59 -25.41
C VAL A 1075 -0.39 -32.18 -24.22
N TYR A 1076 -1.07 -31.85 -23.13
CA TYR A 1076 -0.47 -31.49 -21.85
C TYR A 1076 -0.92 -32.48 -20.78
N ARG A 1077 -0.09 -32.60 -19.74
CA ARG A 1077 -0.37 -33.42 -18.57
C ARG A 1077 -0.49 -32.52 -17.35
N MET A 1078 -1.53 -32.74 -16.57
CA MET A 1078 -1.77 -32.10 -15.28
C MET A 1078 -1.59 -33.11 -14.14
N ARG A 1079 -0.86 -32.72 -13.09
CA ARG A 1079 -0.56 -33.55 -11.92
C ARG A 1079 -0.91 -32.91 -10.60
#